data_AF-A0A848X2J2-F1
#
_entry.id   AF-A0A848X2J2-F1
#
_cell.length_a   1.000
_cell.length_b   1.000
_cell.length_c   1.000
_cell.angle_alpha   90.00
_cell.angle_beta   90.00
_cell.angle_gamma   90.00
#
_symmetry.space_group_name_H-M   'P 1'
#
loop_
_entity.id
_entity.type
_entity.pdbx_description
1 polymer ?
#
loop_
_entity_poly.entity_id
_entity_poly.type
_entity_poly.pdbx_seq_one_letter_code
_entity_poly.pdbx_strand_id
1 'polypeptide(L)'
;MSDRVTVLNRALEGRYEIEREIGAGGMAVVYLARDLKHNRHVALKSLRPELASSVGGERFLREIQLSARLSHPHILTLIDSGQAGDVLFFVLPYVEGESLREWIARDAGLPLEDAVRIAEQVASALTYAHEQGVVHRDIKPENILIHGGEAQVSDFGIAVGLEAAQSERLTVSGFSIGSPVYMSPEQADGGSDIDQRSDVYSFGCLVYEMIAGHPPFAADSTRTLVAQILTKTPDRLDAVDPDVPKGVADAVERALAREPEGRFETADAFARALVEGMPQPVGSAPPARAPWLVAAAALVGLAAWFLIGPGGAGVAELEAVNAVEGALAEADFVGAYRLMASLPPGVPDSVRDRLHAEGTLPRTVLTEPAGAEVSWRPLLDPDAPWEPLGPTPLSAVVPQNHVLLRLQLEGYETRHLWSHAATPDVTWPLRPEGSDPANALWVPGGQVNPGVLAGGIWQGDARTISDYLLDRFEVTNEQYQAFVDAGGYEREEFWEHDFVGGDRRVTRSEAMASFVDRTGRPGPSTWDVGRYPDGTADHPVTGISWFEAAAFARFVGRSLPTMYHWYHAAFVQRGEAVVPHSNIDGTRLAPVGSFQGITLSGASDMAGNAREWVQNKAGEYRLTVGGGWRDPSFAFGLAQPIDPFQRSDVNGLRLITDLGDGDLLAAAGNPVAFFERDFAAESPASDEVFDVFLDLYRYDRTELNAQVEATDTLDSGIIRERITFDAGYDGPLMVLYLFLPPEKERVEPLQTVVYFPGSNVLNARPFDTQHAVAGPLSRSRLIVRSGRAFAYPVYLSTFDRDDDFVYLLQDESNDYRDHVIKWYKDLARSLDYLETRDELDPEKVGYLGYSWGARTGAIMLAVESRLKTGIMTVAGLSPKPTQPAVDPFHFASRVDVPVLVISGEFDPIYPMEMSARPFFEALGTDVKQHYIGPGAHFVPYPDFARETLAWLDRYLGPVR
;
A
#
# COMPACT_ATOMS: atom_id res chain seq x y z
N MET A 1 -39.67 -17.79 0.91
CA MET A 1 -38.77 -18.94 0.62
C MET A 1 -38.42 -19.08 -0.86
N SER A 2 -39.34 -18.96 -1.83
CA SER A 2 -38.99 -19.23 -3.25
C SER A 2 -38.17 -18.16 -3.97
N ASP A 3 -38.13 -16.90 -3.50
CA ASP A 3 -37.50 -15.81 -4.28
C ASP A 3 -35.96 -15.90 -4.29
N ARG A 4 -35.33 -15.76 -3.10
CA ARG A 4 -33.85 -15.76 -2.94
C ARG A 4 -33.15 -16.95 -3.60
N VAL A 5 -33.69 -18.17 -3.49
CA VAL A 5 -33.09 -19.36 -4.11
C VAL A 5 -33.23 -19.33 -5.63
N THR A 6 -34.32 -18.77 -6.18
CA THR A 6 -34.47 -18.54 -7.62
C THR A 6 -33.56 -17.41 -8.13
N VAL A 7 -33.32 -16.36 -7.33
CA VAL A 7 -32.34 -15.31 -7.65
C VAL A 7 -30.91 -15.88 -7.69
N LEU A 8 -30.51 -16.62 -6.64
CA LEU A 8 -29.19 -17.28 -6.58
C LEU A 8 -29.00 -18.30 -7.71
N ASN A 9 -29.95 -19.23 -7.91
CA ASN A 9 -29.83 -20.23 -8.98
C ASN A 9 -29.76 -19.62 -10.38
N ARG A 10 -30.29 -18.42 -10.61
CA ARG A 10 -30.14 -17.68 -11.87
C ARG A 10 -28.78 -16.99 -11.99
N ALA A 11 -28.29 -16.36 -10.92
CA ALA A 11 -27.00 -15.66 -10.92
C ALA A 11 -25.78 -16.61 -10.90
N LEU A 12 -26.01 -17.87 -10.51
CA LEU A 12 -25.01 -18.93 -10.37
C LEU A 12 -25.21 -20.07 -11.37
N GLU A 13 -26.09 -19.89 -12.36
CA GLU A 13 -26.36 -20.88 -13.42
C GLU A 13 -25.05 -21.29 -14.11
N GLY A 14 -24.82 -22.61 -14.23
CA GLY A 14 -23.56 -23.16 -14.76
C GLY A 14 -22.35 -23.12 -13.81
N ARG A 15 -22.42 -22.44 -12.64
CA ARG A 15 -21.36 -22.40 -11.62
C ARG A 15 -21.69 -23.25 -10.39
N TYR A 16 -22.85 -23.01 -9.77
CA TYR A 16 -23.27 -23.72 -8.55
C TYR A 16 -24.74 -24.14 -8.61
N GLU A 17 -25.00 -25.41 -8.30
CA GLU A 17 -26.35 -25.97 -8.17
C GLU A 17 -26.71 -26.09 -6.68
N ILE A 18 -27.68 -25.30 -6.19
CA ILE A 18 -28.15 -25.40 -4.79
C ILE A 18 -29.02 -26.65 -4.62
N GLU A 19 -28.59 -27.57 -3.75
CA GLU A 19 -29.30 -28.82 -3.47
C GLU A 19 -30.33 -28.68 -2.35
N ARG A 20 -29.92 -28.12 -1.20
CA ARG A 20 -30.76 -28.00 0.01
C ARG A 20 -30.24 -26.96 0.99
N GLU A 21 -31.11 -26.47 1.86
CA GLU A 21 -30.71 -25.71 3.06
C GLU A 21 -30.03 -26.66 4.07
N ILE A 22 -28.96 -26.20 4.73
CA ILE A 22 -28.22 -26.96 5.75
C ILE A 22 -28.12 -26.25 7.10
N GLY A 23 -28.32 -24.94 7.16
CA GLY A 23 -28.39 -24.19 8.41
C GLY A 23 -28.94 -22.78 8.20
N ALA A 24 -29.59 -22.22 9.22
CA ALA A 24 -30.16 -20.88 9.17
C ALA A 24 -29.91 -20.12 10.48
N GLY A 25 -29.02 -19.13 10.43
CA GLY A 25 -28.69 -18.27 11.57
C GLY A 25 -29.43 -16.93 11.56
N GLY A 26 -29.13 -16.08 12.53
CA GLY A 26 -29.66 -14.71 12.60
C GLY A 26 -29.26 -13.86 11.38
N MET A 27 -28.00 -13.96 10.94
CA MET A 27 -27.44 -13.10 9.90
C MET A 27 -27.52 -13.67 8.48
N ALA A 28 -27.41 -15.00 8.34
CA ALA A 28 -27.29 -15.68 7.06
C ALA A 28 -28.04 -17.03 7.05
N VAL A 29 -28.19 -17.61 5.87
CA VAL A 29 -28.66 -18.98 5.65
C VAL A 29 -27.66 -19.70 4.76
N VAL A 30 -27.36 -20.94 5.13
CA VAL A 30 -26.35 -21.79 4.50
C VAL A 30 -27.05 -22.89 3.71
N TYR A 31 -26.63 -23.04 2.46
CA TYR A 31 -27.08 -24.04 1.51
C TYR A 31 -25.95 -25.01 1.20
N LEU A 32 -26.25 -26.30 1.12
CA LEU A 32 -25.41 -27.24 0.40
C LEU A 32 -25.62 -26.99 -1.09
N ALA A 33 -24.53 -26.72 -1.79
CA ALA A 33 -24.51 -26.56 -3.23
C ALA A 33 -23.39 -27.42 -3.84
N ARG A 34 -23.50 -27.67 -5.13
CA ARG A 34 -22.52 -28.41 -5.92
C ARG A 34 -21.79 -27.44 -6.85
N ASP A 35 -20.47 -27.35 -6.68
CA ASP A 35 -19.54 -26.71 -7.61
C ASP A 35 -19.56 -27.51 -8.92
N LEU A 36 -20.14 -26.94 -9.97
CA LEU A 36 -20.33 -27.63 -11.26
C LEU A 36 -19.05 -27.69 -12.09
N LYS A 37 -18.07 -26.81 -11.81
CA LYS A 37 -16.77 -26.76 -12.50
C LYS A 37 -15.82 -27.85 -11.99
N HIS A 38 -15.79 -28.06 -10.68
CA HIS A 38 -14.88 -29.02 -10.03
C HIS A 38 -15.59 -30.28 -9.49
N ASN A 39 -16.91 -30.37 -9.62
CA ASN A 39 -17.76 -31.50 -9.20
C ASN A 39 -17.58 -31.89 -7.72
N ARG A 40 -17.71 -30.91 -6.82
CA ARG A 40 -17.58 -31.07 -5.36
C ARG A 40 -18.71 -30.39 -4.59
N HIS A 41 -18.96 -30.81 -3.37
CA HIS A 41 -19.86 -30.10 -2.45
C HIS A 41 -19.20 -28.82 -1.91
N VAL A 42 -19.99 -27.76 -1.76
CA VAL A 42 -19.61 -26.47 -1.15
C VAL A 42 -20.75 -25.95 -0.28
N ALA A 43 -20.40 -25.17 0.75
CA ALA A 43 -21.35 -24.47 1.60
C ALA A 43 -21.55 -23.04 1.05
N LEU A 44 -22.71 -22.77 0.46
CA LEU A 44 -23.08 -21.44 -0.02
C LEU A 44 -23.88 -20.70 1.06
N LYS A 45 -23.29 -19.64 1.59
CA LYS A 45 -23.85 -18.83 2.68
C LYS A 45 -24.37 -17.52 2.11
N SER A 46 -25.63 -17.21 2.38
CA SER A 46 -26.33 -16.04 1.83
C SER A 46 -26.93 -15.20 2.95
N LEU A 47 -26.65 -13.90 2.93
CA LEU A 47 -27.16 -12.96 3.93
C LEU A 47 -28.69 -12.84 3.88
N ARG A 48 -29.24 -12.28 4.96
CA ARG A 48 -30.64 -11.81 5.00
C ARG A 48 -30.73 -10.36 4.44
N PRO A 49 -31.77 -10.01 3.66
CA PRO A 49 -31.90 -8.68 3.04
C PRO A 49 -31.87 -7.50 4.04
N GLU A 50 -32.36 -7.73 5.26
CA GLU A 50 -32.42 -6.75 6.35
C GLU A 50 -31.03 -6.34 6.89
N LEU A 51 -29.98 -7.07 6.51
CA LEU A 51 -28.57 -6.77 6.79
C LEU A 51 -27.83 -6.32 5.52
N ALA A 52 -28.06 -6.97 4.38
CA ALA A 52 -27.46 -6.56 3.10
C ALA A 52 -27.77 -5.08 2.75
N SER A 53 -28.97 -4.61 3.09
CA SER A 53 -29.41 -3.22 2.93
C SER A 53 -28.78 -2.20 3.89
N SER A 54 -28.13 -2.63 4.98
CA SER A 54 -27.52 -1.74 5.98
C SER A 54 -25.99 -1.84 6.08
N VAL A 55 -25.37 -2.93 5.62
CA VAL A 55 -23.90 -3.04 5.52
C VAL A 55 -23.36 -2.27 4.31
N GLY A 56 -24.13 -2.23 3.21
CA GLY A 56 -23.65 -1.82 1.90
C GLY A 56 -22.88 -2.95 1.22
N GLY A 57 -23.22 -3.25 -0.05
CA GLY A 57 -22.63 -4.37 -0.79
C GLY A 57 -21.10 -4.26 -0.93
N GLU A 58 -20.60 -3.05 -1.17
CA GLU A 58 -19.17 -2.79 -1.34
C GLU A 58 -18.37 -3.00 -0.05
N ARG A 59 -18.89 -2.59 1.12
CA ARG A 59 -18.24 -2.85 2.42
C ARG A 59 -18.17 -4.34 2.70
N PHE A 60 -19.29 -5.06 2.54
CA PHE A 60 -19.35 -6.51 2.72
C PHE A 60 -18.35 -7.26 1.82
N LEU A 61 -18.27 -6.89 0.54
CA LEU A 61 -17.33 -7.48 -0.41
C LEU A 61 -15.87 -7.10 -0.10
N ARG A 62 -15.61 -5.89 0.43
CA ARG A 62 -14.28 -5.47 0.90
C ARG A 62 -13.79 -6.31 2.09
N GLU A 63 -14.63 -6.51 3.12
CA GLU A 63 -14.25 -7.37 4.27
C GLU A 63 -13.99 -8.82 3.81
N ILE A 64 -14.87 -9.37 2.96
CA ILE A 64 -14.69 -10.72 2.41
C ILE A 64 -13.43 -10.82 1.53
N GLN A 65 -13.03 -9.77 0.80
CA GLN A 65 -11.77 -9.73 0.04
C GLN A 65 -10.50 -9.67 0.92
N LEU A 66 -10.59 -9.24 2.17
CA LEU A 66 -9.50 -9.36 3.13
C LEU A 66 -9.40 -10.81 3.62
N SER A 67 -10.52 -11.37 4.09
CA SER A 67 -10.59 -12.76 4.59
C SER A 67 -10.31 -13.81 3.51
N ALA A 68 -10.57 -13.51 2.23
CA ALA A 68 -10.21 -14.34 1.08
C ALA A 68 -8.70 -14.60 0.93
N ARG A 69 -7.86 -13.76 1.54
CA ARG A 69 -6.39 -13.88 1.48
C ARG A 69 -5.84 -14.85 2.53
N LEU A 70 -6.66 -15.25 3.50
CA LEU A 70 -6.23 -16.11 4.61
C LEU A 70 -6.13 -17.58 4.16
N SER A 71 -4.90 -18.08 4.10
CA SER A 71 -4.55 -19.44 3.65
C SER A 71 -3.75 -20.17 4.72
N HIS A 72 -4.45 -20.85 5.62
CA HIS A 72 -3.88 -21.53 6.79
C HIS A 72 -4.65 -22.83 7.09
N PRO A 73 -4.01 -23.94 7.54
CA PRO A 73 -4.69 -25.25 7.70
C PRO A 73 -5.93 -25.23 8.60
N HIS A 74 -5.88 -24.42 9.67
CA HIS A 74 -6.97 -24.24 10.62
C HIS A 74 -7.91 -23.06 10.28
N ILE A 75 -7.87 -22.55 9.04
CA ILE A 75 -8.82 -21.54 8.53
C ILE A 75 -9.61 -22.14 7.36
N LEU A 76 -10.94 -21.98 7.38
CA LEU A 76 -11.81 -22.40 6.29
C LEU A 76 -11.79 -21.37 5.15
N THR A 77 -10.82 -21.51 4.24
CA THR A 77 -10.57 -20.57 3.12
C THR A 77 -11.80 -20.37 2.23
N LEU A 78 -12.01 -19.12 1.79
CA LEU A 78 -13.07 -18.73 0.84
C LEU A 78 -12.86 -19.34 -0.55
N ILE A 79 -13.94 -19.77 -1.23
CA ILE A 79 -13.92 -20.26 -2.62
C ILE A 79 -14.41 -19.19 -3.62
N ASP A 80 -15.54 -18.54 -3.33
CA ASP A 80 -16.17 -17.53 -4.21
C ASP A 80 -17.06 -16.58 -3.37
N SER A 81 -17.38 -15.40 -3.89
CA SER A 81 -18.33 -14.47 -3.27
C SER A 81 -18.91 -13.49 -4.27
N GLY A 82 -20.04 -12.87 -3.94
CA GLY A 82 -20.60 -11.84 -4.80
C GLY A 82 -22.01 -11.37 -4.40
N GLN A 83 -22.64 -10.71 -5.36
CA GLN A 83 -23.97 -10.12 -5.23
C GLN A 83 -24.88 -10.59 -6.37
N ALA A 84 -26.05 -11.10 -6.01
CA ALA A 84 -27.11 -11.52 -6.92
C ALA A 84 -28.35 -10.66 -6.68
N GLY A 85 -28.44 -9.50 -7.35
CA GLY A 85 -29.48 -8.51 -7.06
C GLY A 85 -29.26 -7.83 -5.70
N ASP A 86 -30.19 -7.97 -4.77
CA ASP A 86 -30.07 -7.58 -3.36
C ASP A 86 -29.42 -8.66 -2.48
N VAL A 87 -29.17 -9.85 -3.04
CA VAL A 87 -28.69 -11.02 -2.30
C VAL A 87 -27.17 -11.10 -2.30
N LEU A 88 -26.55 -10.74 -1.18
CA LEU A 88 -25.13 -10.99 -0.94
C LEU A 88 -24.90 -12.47 -0.56
N PHE A 89 -23.86 -13.09 -1.13
CA PHE A 89 -23.50 -14.49 -0.88
C PHE A 89 -21.98 -14.73 -0.87
N PHE A 90 -21.57 -15.83 -0.25
CA PHE A 90 -20.21 -16.34 -0.27
C PHE A 90 -20.21 -17.88 -0.21
N VAL A 91 -19.11 -18.49 -0.66
CA VAL A 91 -18.97 -19.94 -0.87
C VAL A 91 -17.73 -20.44 -0.14
N LEU A 92 -17.91 -21.46 0.69
CA LEU A 92 -16.88 -22.11 1.49
C LEU A 92 -16.80 -23.61 1.15
N PRO A 93 -15.69 -24.31 1.45
CA PRO A 93 -15.64 -25.77 1.40
C PRO A 93 -16.75 -26.37 2.27
N TYR A 94 -17.42 -27.41 1.79
CA TYR A 94 -18.36 -28.16 2.62
C TYR A 94 -17.57 -29.12 3.52
N VAL A 95 -17.57 -28.85 4.82
CA VAL A 95 -16.88 -29.68 5.82
C VAL A 95 -17.78 -30.84 6.22
N GLU A 96 -17.35 -32.07 5.95
CA GLU A 96 -18.04 -33.29 6.39
C GLU A 96 -17.67 -33.59 7.85
N GLY A 97 -18.33 -32.88 8.79
CA GLY A 97 -18.04 -32.92 10.22
C GLY A 97 -19.18 -32.34 11.07
N GLU A 98 -18.88 -32.00 12.32
CA GLU A 98 -19.78 -31.30 13.24
C GLU A 98 -19.16 -29.96 13.69
N SER A 99 -19.99 -29.03 14.18
CA SER A 99 -19.49 -27.81 14.82
C SER A 99 -19.02 -28.07 16.25
N LEU A 100 -18.11 -27.25 16.76
CA LEU A 100 -17.70 -27.32 18.17
C LEU A 100 -18.89 -27.09 19.13
N ARG A 101 -19.90 -26.31 18.71
CA ARG A 101 -21.19 -26.21 19.40
C ARG A 101 -21.86 -27.58 19.61
N GLU A 102 -21.91 -28.39 18.57
CA GLU A 102 -22.55 -29.72 18.61
C GLU A 102 -21.74 -30.69 19.46
N TRP A 103 -20.40 -30.63 19.39
CA TRP A 103 -19.53 -31.42 20.27
C TRP A 103 -19.73 -31.07 21.75
N ILE A 104 -19.63 -29.79 22.13
CA ILE A 104 -19.86 -29.32 23.52
C ILE A 104 -21.24 -29.75 24.00
N ALA A 105 -22.29 -29.61 23.17
CA ALA A 105 -23.65 -29.97 23.54
C ALA A 105 -23.90 -31.49 23.64
N ARG A 106 -23.12 -32.31 22.93
CA ARG A 106 -23.20 -33.78 22.97
C ARG A 106 -22.53 -34.35 24.22
N ASP A 107 -21.33 -33.87 24.52
CA ASP A 107 -20.45 -34.44 25.55
C ASP A 107 -20.52 -33.66 26.88
N ALA A 108 -21.25 -32.54 26.91
CA ALA A 108 -21.46 -31.62 28.04
C ALA A 108 -20.17 -30.92 28.54
N GLY A 109 -19.30 -30.59 27.60
CA GLY A 109 -17.90 -30.22 27.81
C GLY A 109 -16.97 -31.16 27.05
N LEU A 110 -15.69 -30.82 26.94
CA LEU A 110 -14.64 -31.61 26.31
C LEU A 110 -13.63 -32.09 27.37
N PRO A 111 -12.98 -33.25 27.19
CA PRO A 111 -11.79 -33.60 27.96
C PRO A 111 -10.74 -32.47 27.86
N LEU A 112 -10.07 -32.16 28.98
CA LEU A 112 -9.13 -31.05 29.03
C LEU A 112 -7.99 -31.15 27.99
N GLU A 113 -7.51 -32.37 27.70
CA GLU A 113 -6.51 -32.61 26.64
C GLU A 113 -7.03 -32.22 25.25
N ASP A 114 -8.31 -32.49 24.95
CA ASP A 114 -8.94 -32.06 23.70
C ASP A 114 -9.23 -30.56 23.69
N ALA A 115 -9.68 -29.97 24.80
CA ALA A 115 -9.93 -28.54 24.91
C ALA A 115 -8.65 -27.71 24.66
N VAL A 116 -7.51 -28.12 25.24
CA VAL A 116 -6.20 -27.48 25.00
C VAL A 116 -5.73 -27.70 23.56
N ARG A 117 -5.84 -28.92 23.02
CA ARG A 117 -5.44 -29.24 21.65
C ARG A 117 -6.25 -28.47 20.59
N ILE A 118 -7.55 -28.29 20.81
CA ILE A 118 -8.40 -27.44 19.96
C ILE A 118 -8.05 -25.96 20.15
N ALA A 119 -7.71 -25.53 21.38
CA ALA A 119 -7.22 -24.18 21.63
C ALA A 119 -5.93 -23.86 20.87
N GLU A 120 -4.94 -24.77 20.82
CA GLU A 120 -3.72 -24.58 20.01
C GLU A 120 -4.04 -24.35 18.53
N GLN A 121 -4.98 -25.12 17.96
CA GLN A 121 -5.37 -25.00 16.55
C GLN A 121 -6.13 -23.68 16.25
N VAL A 122 -7.05 -23.29 17.13
CA VAL A 122 -7.78 -22.00 17.02
C VAL A 122 -6.85 -20.82 17.24
N ALA A 123 -5.91 -20.90 18.19
CA ALA A 123 -4.91 -19.88 18.44
C ALA A 123 -3.93 -19.69 17.27
N SER A 124 -3.53 -20.79 16.62
CA SER A 124 -2.71 -20.78 15.41
C SER A 124 -3.44 -20.11 14.24
N ALA A 125 -4.74 -20.38 14.06
CA ALA A 125 -5.58 -19.70 13.08
C ALA A 125 -5.76 -18.20 13.37
N LEU A 126 -6.05 -17.84 14.63
CA LEU A 126 -6.21 -16.45 15.07
C LEU A 126 -4.91 -15.65 14.88
N THR A 127 -3.79 -16.18 15.36
CA THR A 127 -2.49 -15.49 15.31
C THR A 127 -2.06 -15.22 13.86
N TYR A 128 -2.24 -16.19 12.95
CA TYR A 128 -2.01 -15.98 11.52
C TYR A 128 -2.93 -14.90 10.93
N ALA A 129 -4.22 -14.86 11.30
CA ALA A 129 -5.12 -13.81 10.84
C ALA A 129 -4.74 -12.42 11.38
N HIS A 130 -4.33 -12.34 12.65
CA HIS A 130 -3.83 -11.12 13.29
C HIS A 130 -2.55 -10.60 12.64
N GLU A 131 -1.61 -11.49 12.29
CA GLU A 131 -0.40 -11.16 11.51
C GLU A 131 -0.73 -10.61 10.10
N GLN A 132 -1.89 -10.99 9.53
CA GLN A 132 -2.41 -10.42 8.27
C GLN A 132 -3.33 -9.20 8.47
N GLY A 133 -3.47 -8.69 9.70
CA GLY A 133 -4.30 -7.53 10.04
C GLY A 133 -5.81 -7.80 10.10
N VAL A 134 -6.24 -9.07 10.17
CA VAL A 134 -7.66 -9.46 10.20
C VAL A 134 -8.06 -9.92 11.61
N VAL A 135 -8.82 -9.08 12.32
CA VAL A 135 -9.50 -9.46 13.57
C VAL A 135 -10.82 -10.17 13.23
N HIS A 136 -11.16 -11.24 13.93
CA HIS A 136 -12.33 -12.07 13.64
C HIS A 136 -13.63 -11.50 14.22
N ARG A 137 -13.59 -10.98 15.45
CA ARG A 137 -14.68 -10.33 16.20
C ARG A 137 -15.93 -11.16 16.49
N ASP A 138 -15.96 -12.43 16.11
CA ASP A 138 -17.11 -13.34 16.24
C ASP A 138 -16.65 -14.78 16.54
N ILE A 139 -15.67 -14.94 17.43
CA ILE A 139 -15.20 -16.26 17.88
C ILE A 139 -16.23 -16.88 18.83
N LYS A 140 -16.79 -18.03 18.42
CA LYS A 140 -17.82 -18.79 19.14
C LYS A 140 -17.88 -20.26 18.65
N PRO A 141 -18.45 -21.20 19.41
CA PRO A 141 -18.49 -22.62 19.03
C PRO A 141 -19.17 -22.95 17.69
N GLU A 142 -20.07 -22.09 17.20
CA GLU A 142 -20.73 -22.25 15.90
C GLU A 142 -19.80 -21.98 14.71
N ASN A 143 -18.76 -21.17 14.90
CA ASN A 143 -17.84 -20.76 13.83
C ASN A 143 -16.58 -21.66 13.76
N ILE A 144 -16.43 -22.60 14.69
CA ILE A 144 -15.37 -23.61 14.70
C ILE A 144 -15.94 -24.94 14.20
N LEU A 145 -15.47 -25.43 13.05
CA LEU A 145 -15.87 -26.71 12.48
C LEU A 145 -14.82 -27.79 12.77
N ILE A 146 -15.26 -29.02 13.00
CA ILE A 146 -14.40 -30.13 13.42
C ILE A 146 -14.40 -31.22 12.34
N HIS A 147 -13.23 -31.52 11.77
CA HIS A 147 -13.07 -32.55 10.75
C HIS A 147 -11.79 -33.37 10.97
N GLY A 148 -11.88 -34.69 10.90
CA GLY A 148 -10.76 -35.59 11.22
C GLY A 148 -10.28 -35.53 12.69
N GLY A 149 -10.93 -34.74 13.55
CA GLY A 149 -10.49 -34.39 14.90
C GLY A 149 -9.80 -33.02 15.01
N GLU A 150 -9.54 -32.34 13.90
CA GLU A 150 -8.93 -31.00 13.86
C GLU A 150 -9.97 -29.90 13.70
N ALA A 151 -9.66 -28.72 14.24
CA ALA A 151 -10.47 -27.51 14.12
C ALA A 151 -10.16 -26.72 12.85
N GLN A 152 -11.21 -26.13 12.26
CA GLN A 152 -11.12 -25.10 11.23
C GLN A 152 -12.04 -23.92 11.60
N VAL A 153 -11.46 -22.73 11.69
CA VAL A 153 -12.14 -21.48 12.04
C VAL A 153 -12.74 -20.84 10.78
N SER A 154 -13.98 -20.35 10.86
CA SER A 154 -14.76 -19.83 9.73
C SER A 154 -15.45 -18.49 10.05
N ASP A 155 -15.86 -17.73 9.03
CA ASP A 155 -16.45 -16.38 9.14
C ASP A 155 -15.52 -15.22 9.60
N PHE A 156 -14.19 -15.36 9.49
CA PHE A 156 -13.23 -14.25 9.73
C PHE A 156 -13.65 -12.94 9.04
N GLY A 157 -13.58 -11.81 9.75
CA GLY A 157 -13.79 -10.46 9.19
C GLY A 157 -15.24 -10.12 8.81
N ILE A 158 -16.10 -11.10 8.54
CA ILE A 158 -17.48 -10.88 8.06
C ILE A 158 -18.33 -10.09 9.08
N ALA A 159 -17.98 -10.18 10.37
CA ALA A 159 -18.59 -9.41 11.43
C ALA A 159 -18.36 -7.89 11.31
N VAL A 160 -17.20 -7.42 10.84
CA VAL A 160 -16.82 -5.99 10.83
C VAL A 160 -17.82 -5.14 10.02
N GLY A 161 -18.21 -5.61 8.84
CA GLY A 161 -19.25 -4.94 8.04
C GLY A 161 -20.63 -4.95 8.71
N LEU A 162 -20.93 -6.00 9.48
CA LEU A 162 -22.21 -6.18 10.17
C LEU A 162 -22.30 -5.43 11.51
N GLU A 163 -21.19 -5.16 12.20
CA GLU A 163 -21.13 -4.43 13.48
C GLU A 163 -21.57 -2.96 13.32
N ALA A 164 -21.07 -2.27 12.30
CA ALA A 164 -21.44 -0.89 11.98
C ALA A 164 -22.94 -0.71 11.70
N ALA A 165 -23.60 -1.75 11.18
CA ALA A 165 -25.04 -1.80 10.95
C ALA A 165 -25.86 -2.20 12.20
N GLN A 166 -25.20 -2.57 13.30
CA GLN A 166 -25.84 -3.05 14.54
C GLN A 166 -25.75 -2.05 15.69
N SER A 167 -24.69 -1.23 15.78
CA SER A 167 -24.56 -0.16 16.79
C SER A 167 -25.75 0.83 16.75
N GLU A 168 -26.16 1.27 15.57
CA GLU A 168 -27.38 2.09 15.37
C GLU A 168 -28.68 1.36 15.78
N ARG A 169 -28.73 0.02 15.69
CA ARG A 169 -29.96 -0.77 15.92
C ARG A 169 -30.10 -1.22 17.36
N LEU A 170 -28.99 -1.47 18.06
CA LEU A 170 -28.94 -1.83 19.49
C LEU A 170 -29.50 -0.71 20.37
N THR A 171 -29.20 0.54 20.03
CA THR A 171 -29.67 1.74 20.75
C THR A 171 -31.15 2.06 20.51
N VAL A 172 -31.70 1.72 19.33
CA VAL A 172 -33.03 2.15 18.90
C VAL A 172 -34.13 1.07 19.00
N SER A 173 -33.80 -0.21 18.80
CA SER A 173 -34.83 -1.24 18.50
C SER A 173 -35.01 -2.35 19.55
N GLY A 174 -34.01 -2.61 20.39
CA GLY A 174 -34.05 -3.69 21.40
C GLY A 174 -33.98 -5.12 20.83
N PHE A 175 -33.85 -5.31 19.52
CA PHE A 175 -33.60 -6.60 18.88
C PHE A 175 -32.13 -6.70 18.48
N SER A 176 -31.35 -7.56 19.16
CA SER A 176 -30.03 -7.97 18.69
C SER A 176 -30.16 -9.17 17.74
N ILE A 177 -29.38 -9.17 16.65
CA ILE A 177 -29.34 -10.25 15.65
C ILE A 177 -28.06 -11.08 15.86
N GLY A 178 -27.89 -11.59 17.08
CA GLY A 178 -26.72 -12.37 17.48
C GLY A 178 -26.85 -12.91 18.91
N SER A 179 -25.90 -13.75 19.32
CA SER A 179 -25.74 -14.15 20.71
C SER A 179 -24.60 -13.32 21.33
N PRO A 180 -24.87 -12.40 22.29
CA PRO A 180 -23.83 -11.54 22.85
C PRO A 180 -22.79 -12.27 23.73
N VAL A 181 -22.94 -13.58 23.94
CA VAL A 181 -22.25 -14.37 24.97
C VAL A 181 -20.71 -14.31 24.90
N TYR A 182 -20.16 -14.09 23.69
CA TYR A 182 -18.72 -14.08 23.43
C TYR A 182 -18.15 -12.68 23.14
N MET A 183 -19.00 -11.65 23.13
CA MET A 183 -18.56 -10.26 22.90
C MET A 183 -17.61 -9.84 24.02
N SER A 184 -16.53 -9.16 23.63
CA SER A 184 -15.65 -8.50 24.59
C SER A 184 -16.35 -7.31 25.27
N PRO A 185 -15.86 -6.84 26.43
CA PRO A 185 -16.36 -5.63 27.08
C PRO A 185 -16.36 -4.41 26.15
N GLU A 186 -15.30 -4.23 25.34
CA GLU A 186 -15.18 -3.14 24.38
C GLU A 186 -16.19 -3.24 23.22
N GLN A 187 -16.45 -4.45 22.69
CA GLN A 187 -17.56 -4.67 21.75
C GLN A 187 -18.93 -4.43 22.41
N ALA A 188 -19.08 -4.79 23.68
CA ALA A 188 -20.34 -4.70 24.42
C ALA A 188 -20.71 -3.27 24.86
N ASP A 189 -19.71 -2.39 25.04
CA ASP A 189 -19.90 -0.94 25.27
C ASP A 189 -20.02 -0.15 23.96
N GLY A 190 -19.54 -0.73 22.85
CA GLY A 190 -19.64 -0.15 21.50
C GLY A 190 -18.47 0.76 21.13
N GLY A 191 -17.27 0.51 21.66
CA GLY A 191 -16.06 1.26 21.32
C GLY A 191 -15.59 1.02 19.89
N SER A 192 -14.85 2.00 19.33
CA SER A 192 -14.20 1.90 18.01
C SER A 192 -12.97 0.98 18.03
N ASP A 193 -12.25 0.95 19.15
CA ASP A 193 -10.85 0.53 19.23
C ASP A 193 -10.72 -0.99 19.49
N ILE A 194 -11.40 -1.78 18.67
CA ILE A 194 -11.49 -3.25 18.79
C ILE A 194 -10.29 -3.91 18.07
N ASP A 195 -9.25 -4.21 18.83
CA ASP A 195 -8.02 -4.89 18.38
C ASP A 195 -8.07 -6.43 18.53
N GLN A 196 -6.94 -7.10 18.28
CA GLN A 196 -6.80 -8.55 18.39
C GLN A 196 -7.06 -9.12 19.81
N ARG A 197 -6.98 -8.31 20.88
CA ARG A 197 -7.24 -8.73 22.25
C ARG A 197 -8.74 -8.95 22.50
N SER A 198 -9.61 -8.41 21.65
CA SER A 198 -11.03 -8.74 21.62
C SER A 198 -11.24 -10.20 21.22
N ASP A 199 -10.51 -10.70 20.20
CA ASP A 199 -10.53 -12.12 19.84
C ASP A 199 -9.94 -12.98 20.97
N VAL A 200 -8.89 -12.52 21.67
CA VAL A 200 -8.33 -13.23 22.84
C VAL A 200 -9.37 -13.39 23.95
N TYR A 201 -10.24 -12.39 24.18
CA TYR A 201 -11.33 -12.50 25.15
C TYR A 201 -12.43 -13.47 24.68
N SER A 202 -12.90 -13.34 23.43
CA SER A 202 -13.91 -14.25 22.84
C SER A 202 -13.42 -15.70 22.81
N PHE A 203 -12.13 -15.89 22.54
CA PHE A 203 -11.44 -17.18 22.61
C PHE A 203 -11.26 -17.67 24.05
N GLY A 204 -11.04 -16.78 25.02
CA GLY A 204 -11.14 -17.08 26.45
C GLY A 204 -12.52 -17.62 26.85
N CYS A 205 -13.60 -16.99 26.36
CA CYS A 205 -14.97 -17.48 26.54
C CYS A 205 -15.19 -18.85 25.89
N LEU A 206 -14.58 -19.09 24.71
CA LEU A 206 -14.64 -20.38 24.02
C LEU A 206 -13.93 -21.49 24.82
N VAL A 207 -12.70 -21.25 25.28
CA VAL A 207 -11.93 -22.22 26.08
C VAL A 207 -12.62 -22.50 27.42
N TYR A 208 -13.18 -21.46 28.05
CA TYR A 208 -14.01 -21.62 29.24
C TYR A 208 -15.19 -22.58 28.99
N GLU A 209 -15.94 -22.38 27.91
CA GLU A 209 -17.11 -23.20 27.58
C GLU A 209 -16.74 -24.62 27.16
N MET A 210 -15.61 -24.81 26.45
CA MET A 210 -15.09 -26.16 26.15
C MET A 210 -14.83 -26.96 27.43
N ILE A 211 -14.33 -26.33 28.51
CA ILE A 211 -13.99 -27.01 29.76
C ILE A 211 -15.23 -27.14 30.68
N ALA A 212 -15.99 -26.05 30.88
CA ALA A 212 -17.11 -26.01 31.82
C ALA A 212 -18.45 -26.54 31.25
N GLY A 213 -18.53 -26.81 29.94
CA GLY A 213 -19.77 -27.17 29.24
C GLY A 213 -20.80 -26.04 29.14
N HIS A 214 -20.49 -24.85 29.64
CA HIS A 214 -21.33 -23.65 29.59
C HIS A 214 -20.46 -22.37 29.53
N PRO A 215 -20.96 -21.27 28.94
CA PRO A 215 -20.20 -20.02 28.85
C PRO A 215 -20.02 -19.34 30.22
N PRO A 216 -19.05 -18.41 30.35
CA PRO A 216 -18.77 -17.71 31.61
C PRO A 216 -19.87 -16.70 32.03
N PHE A 217 -20.70 -16.26 31.08
CA PHE A 217 -21.83 -15.35 31.31
C PHE A 217 -23.11 -15.90 30.70
N ALA A 218 -24.23 -15.77 31.43
CA ALA A 218 -25.53 -16.27 31.00
C ALA A 218 -26.66 -15.46 31.67
N ALA A 219 -27.66 -15.05 30.88
CA ALA A 219 -28.83 -14.34 31.40
C ALA A 219 -30.05 -14.46 30.47
N ASP A 220 -31.26 -14.38 31.05
CA ASP A 220 -32.53 -14.47 30.31
C ASP A 220 -32.81 -13.27 29.37
N SER A 221 -31.93 -12.26 29.31
CA SER A 221 -32.07 -11.15 28.37
C SER A 221 -30.72 -10.61 27.90
N THR A 222 -30.66 -10.20 26.62
CA THR A 222 -29.52 -9.54 25.96
C THR A 222 -28.96 -8.38 26.80
N ARG A 223 -29.83 -7.53 27.37
CA ARG A 223 -29.43 -6.38 28.17
C ARG A 223 -28.81 -6.80 29.52
N THR A 224 -29.32 -7.87 30.12
CA THR A 224 -28.74 -8.44 31.35
C THR A 224 -27.39 -9.09 31.08
N LEU A 225 -27.23 -9.75 29.92
CA LEU A 225 -25.99 -10.39 29.49
C LEU A 225 -24.89 -9.37 29.20
N VAL A 226 -25.18 -8.31 28.43
CA VAL A 226 -24.27 -7.17 28.21
C VAL A 226 -23.86 -6.54 29.55
N ALA A 227 -24.81 -6.32 30.46
CA ALA A 227 -24.51 -5.82 31.80
C ALA A 227 -23.63 -6.79 32.62
N GLN A 228 -23.74 -8.11 32.44
CA GLN A 228 -22.81 -9.07 33.06
C GLN A 228 -21.41 -8.96 32.48
N ILE A 229 -21.25 -8.93 31.16
CA ILE A 229 -19.94 -8.80 30.47
C ILE A 229 -19.21 -7.53 30.95
N LEU A 230 -19.92 -6.40 31.02
CA LEU A 230 -19.37 -5.11 31.45
C LEU A 230 -19.09 -5.00 32.96
N THR A 231 -19.71 -5.81 33.83
CA THR A 231 -19.67 -5.56 35.30
C THR A 231 -19.37 -6.77 36.20
N LYS A 232 -19.69 -7.99 35.80
CA LYS A 232 -19.40 -9.23 36.56
C LYS A 232 -17.96 -9.68 36.27
N THR A 233 -17.29 -10.23 37.28
CA THR A 233 -16.12 -11.12 37.06
C THR A 233 -16.66 -12.53 36.85
N PRO A 234 -16.16 -13.31 35.87
CA PRO A 234 -16.57 -14.71 35.72
C PRO A 234 -16.14 -15.54 36.94
N ASP A 235 -16.81 -16.67 37.17
CA ASP A 235 -16.37 -17.63 38.17
C ASP A 235 -15.14 -18.38 37.62
N ARG A 236 -14.11 -18.64 38.43
CA ARG A 236 -12.90 -19.32 37.95
C ARG A 236 -13.16 -20.80 37.62
N LEU A 237 -12.51 -21.33 36.58
CA LEU A 237 -12.63 -22.74 36.20
C LEU A 237 -12.29 -23.71 37.36
N ASP A 238 -11.24 -23.45 38.13
CA ASP A 238 -10.86 -24.28 39.30
C ASP A 238 -11.81 -24.16 40.51
N ALA A 239 -12.85 -23.34 40.41
CA ALA A 239 -13.99 -23.29 41.33
C ALA A 239 -15.28 -23.93 40.76
N VAL A 240 -15.36 -24.14 39.43
CA VAL A 240 -16.46 -24.82 38.74
C VAL A 240 -16.17 -26.32 38.61
N ASP A 241 -14.97 -26.67 38.17
CA ASP A 241 -14.43 -28.03 38.17
C ASP A 241 -13.08 -28.08 38.91
N PRO A 242 -13.04 -28.65 40.14
CA PRO A 242 -11.81 -28.77 40.92
C PRO A 242 -10.71 -29.67 40.33
N ASP A 243 -11.00 -30.47 39.30
CA ASP A 243 -9.98 -31.28 38.61
C ASP A 243 -9.21 -30.47 37.54
N VAL A 244 -9.61 -29.22 37.25
CA VAL A 244 -8.89 -28.31 36.35
C VAL A 244 -7.57 -27.84 36.98
N PRO A 245 -6.41 -28.00 36.30
CA PRO A 245 -5.13 -27.50 36.77
C PRO A 245 -5.11 -25.99 36.94
N LYS A 246 -4.50 -25.51 38.04
CA LYS A 246 -4.48 -24.06 38.34
C LYS A 246 -3.89 -23.19 37.23
N GLY A 247 -2.83 -23.63 36.56
CA GLY A 247 -2.25 -22.86 35.45
C GLY A 247 -3.22 -22.67 34.28
N VAL A 248 -4.08 -23.66 34.01
CA VAL A 248 -5.16 -23.53 33.01
C VAL A 248 -6.21 -22.52 33.50
N ALA A 249 -6.65 -22.61 34.75
CA ALA A 249 -7.62 -21.66 35.32
C ALA A 249 -7.07 -20.22 35.39
N ASP A 250 -5.79 -20.04 35.75
CA ASP A 250 -5.09 -18.75 35.78
C ASP A 250 -4.95 -18.15 34.37
N ALA A 251 -4.67 -18.98 33.35
CA ALA A 251 -4.63 -18.56 31.96
C ALA A 251 -6.01 -18.12 31.44
N VAL A 252 -7.07 -18.89 31.71
CA VAL A 252 -8.44 -18.53 31.28
C VAL A 252 -8.95 -17.28 32.02
N GLU A 253 -8.69 -17.14 33.33
CA GLU A 253 -9.03 -15.92 34.07
C GLU A 253 -8.31 -14.69 33.48
N ARG A 254 -7.04 -14.81 33.08
CA ARG A 254 -6.31 -13.72 32.43
C ARG A 254 -6.87 -13.39 31.04
N ALA A 255 -7.20 -14.38 30.21
CA ALA A 255 -7.83 -14.12 28.91
C ALA A 255 -9.18 -13.40 29.03
N LEU A 256 -9.92 -13.68 30.12
CA LEU A 256 -11.18 -13.04 30.48
C LEU A 256 -11.04 -11.74 31.30
N ALA A 257 -9.84 -11.15 31.38
CA ALA A 257 -9.64 -9.84 32.01
C ALA A 257 -10.46 -8.75 31.29
N ARG A 258 -11.08 -7.85 32.07
CA ARG A 258 -11.98 -6.82 31.52
C ARG A 258 -11.23 -5.84 30.64
N GLU A 259 -10.22 -5.18 31.17
CA GLU A 259 -9.38 -4.26 30.41
C GLU A 259 -8.49 -5.06 29.44
N PRO A 260 -8.40 -4.71 28.14
CA PRO A 260 -7.60 -5.44 27.15
C PRO A 260 -6.13 -5.64 27.57
N GLU A 261 -5.54 -4.67 28.27
CA GLU A 261 -4.15 -4.67 28.76
C GLU A 261 -3.90 -5.76 29.81
N GLY A 262 -4.95 -6.23 30.49
CA GLY A 262 -4.85 -7.34 31.44
C GLY A 262 -4.72 -8.72 30.76
N ARG A 263 -5.10 -8.82 29.48
CA ARG A 263 -5.20 -10.09 28.75
C ARG A 263 -3.83 -10.60 28.27
N PHE A 264 -3.84 -11.59 27.39
CA PHE A 264 -2.66 -11.94 26.59
C PHE A 264 -2.62 -11.06 25.34
N GLU A 265 -1.41 -10.73 24.89
CA GLU A 265 -1.19 -9.89 23.71
C GLU A 265 -1.56 -10.60 22.40
N THR A 266 -1.40 -11.93 22.34
CA THR A 266 -1.77 -12.77 21.19
C THR A 266 -2.54 -14.02 21.63
N ALA A 267 -3.31 -14.61 20.72
CA ALA A 267 -4.01 -15.88 20.97
C ALA A 267 -3.02 -17.05 21.20
N ASP A 268 -1.91 -17.08 20.47
CA ASP A 268 -0.78 -18.00 20.68
C ASP A 268 -0.17 -17.90 22.08
N ALA A 269 0.01 -16.69 22.63
CA ALA A 269 0.53 -16.52 24.00
C ALA A 269 -0.44 -17.07 25.06
N PHE A 270 -1.76 -16.96 24.84
CA PHE A 270 -2.77 -17.60 25.68
C PHE A 270 -2.73 -19.14 25.54
N ALA A 271 -2.63 -19.69 24.32
CA ALA A 271 -2.53 -21.13 24.11
C ALA A 271 -1.28 -21.74 24.76
N ARG A 272 -0.11 -21.08 24.66
CA ARG A 272 1.08 -21.52 25.40
C ARG A 272 0.86 -21.57 26.90
N ALA A 273 0.17 -20.58 27.48
CA ALA A 273 -0.13 -20.56 28.91
C ALA A 273 -1.08 -21.71 29.34
N LEU A 274 -2.02 -22.11 28.47
CA LEU A 274 -2.84 -23.32 28.69
C LEU A 274 -1.97 -24.59 28.71
N VAL A 275 -1.05 -24.75 27.74
CA VAL A 275 -0.15 -25.90 27.63
C VAL A 275 0.88 -25.96 28.77
N GLU A 276 1.46 -24.83 29.17
CA GLU A 276 2.34 -24.73 30.33
C GLU A 276 1.58 -24.98 31.66
N GLY A 277 0.29 -24.67 31.70
CA GLY A 277 -0.60 -24.97 32.82
C GLY A 277 -0.97 -26.45 32.98
N MET A 278 -0.73 -27.30 31.97
CA MET A 278 -1.05 -28.73 32.01
C MET A 278 -0.09 -29.55 32.90
N PRO A 279 -0.54 -30.66 33.52
CA PRO A 279 0.30 -31.48 34.39
C PRO A 279 1.38 -32.23 33.60
N GLN A 280 2.60 -31.69 33.58
CA GLN A 280 3.72 -32.22 32.79
C GLN A 280 4.14 -33.64 33.26
N PRO A 281 4.28 -34.63 32.35
CA PRO A 281 4.83 -35.94 32.68
C PRO A 281 6.30 -35.83 33.09
N VAL A 282 6.68 -36.47 34.19
CA VAL A 282 7.98 -36.23 34.87
C VAL A 282 9.16 -36.76 34.04
N GLY A 283 9.82 -35.87 33.28
CA GLY A 283 10.84 -36.24 32.28
C GLY A 283 12.01 -35.26 32.08
N SER A 284 12.78 -34.96 33.13
CA SER A 284 14.16 -34.44 33.10
C SER A 284 14.51 -33.30 32.10
N ALA A 285 14.53 -32.06 32.57
CA ALA A 285 15.04 -30.91 31.80
C ALA A 285 16.56 -30.66 31.96
N PRO A 286 17.25 -30.18 30.90
CA PRO A 286 18.37 -29.25 30.98
C PRO A 286 17.88 -27.78 30.81
N PRO A 287 18.69 -26.75 31.17
CA PRO A 287 18.13 -25.44 31.53
C PRO A 287 17.91 -24.47 30.38
N ALA A 288 16.84 -23.66 30.50
CA ALA A 288 16.60 -22.48 29.67
C ALA A 288 17.66 -21.39 29.92
N ARG A 289 17.96 -20.58 28.89
CA ARG A 289 18.75 -19.35 28.98
C ARG A 289 17.83 -18.15 28.78
N ALA A 290 17.85 -17.19 29.70
CA ALA A 290 17.01 -16.00 29.62
C ALA A 290 17.57 -14.97 28.63
N PRO A 291 16.76 -14.39 27.72
CA PRO A 291 17.26 -13.51 26.66
C PRO A 291 17.71 -12.11 27.14
N TRP A 292 17.21 -11.64 28.29
CA TRP A 292 17.43 -10.27 28.78
C TRP A 292 18.86 -9.96 29.28
N LEU A 293 19.75 -10.96 29.35
CA LEU A 293 21.17 -10.72 29.68
C LEU A 293 22.04 -10.35 28.47
N VAL A 294 21.56 -10.52 27.23
CA VAL A 294 22.37 -10.26 26.03
C VAL A 294 22.58 -8.76 25.80
N ALA A 295 21.55 -7.92 25.95
CA ALA A 295 21.66 -6.46 25.78
C ALA A 295 22.63 -5.82 26.78
N ALA A 296 22.55 -6.21 28.06
CA ALA A 296 23.48 -5.75 29.09
C ALA A 296 24.93 -6.24 28.83
N ALA A 297 25.09 -7.48 28.35
CA ALA A 297 26.40 -8.02 27.97
C ALA A 297 26.98 -7.34 26.72
N ALA A 298 26.15 -6.88 25.77
CA ALA A 298 26.60 -6.15 24.59
C ALA A 298 27.14 -4.75 24.96
N LEU A 299 26.45 -4.00 25.82
CA LEU A 299 26.91 -2.70 26.30
C LEU A 299 28.20 -2.79 27.14
N VAL A 300 28.29 -3.77 28.04
CA VAL A 300 29.54 -4.05 28.78
C VAL A 300 30.64 -4.58 27.86
N GLY A 301 30.28 -5.33 26.81
CA GLY A 301 31.19 -5.82 25.77
C GLY A 301 31.83 -4.69 24.97
N LEU A 302 31.04 -3.75 24.45
CA LEU A 302 31.54 -2.54 23.78
C LEU A 302 32.47 -1.75 24.70
N ALA A 303 32.03 -1.48 25.94
CA ALA A 303 32.84 -0.73 26.90
C ALA A 303 34.18 -1.44 27.24
N ALA A 304 34.17 -2.78 27.38
CA ALA A 304 35.38 -3.56 27.61
C ALA A 304 36.30 -3.60 26.37
N TRP A 305 35.75 -3.62 25.16
CA TRP A 305 36.49 -3.55 23.89
C TRP A 305 37.23 -2.21 23.79
N PHE A 306 36.54 -1.10 24.07
CA PHE A 306 37.12 0.26 24.13
C PHE A 306 38.17 0.45 25.23
N LEU A 307 38.13 -0.32 26.33
CA LEU A 307 38.99 -0.12 27.52
C LEU A 307 40.17 -1.09 27.65
N ILE A 308 40.14 -2.26 26.99
CA ILE A 308 41.09 -3.37 27.28
C ILE A 308 41.73 -3.97 26.00
N GLY A 309 41.29 -3.59 24.79
CA GLY A 309 41.81 -4.12 23.52
C GLY A 309 43.32 -3.90 23.29
N PRO A 310 44.14 -4.97 23.15
CA PRO A 310 45.58 -4.84 23.03
C PRO A 310 46.07 -4.62 21.59
N GLY A 311 46.27 -3.35 21.21
CA GLY A 311 47.20 -2.94 20.16
C GLY A 311 46.75 -3.10 18.70
N GLY A 312 46.23 -2.01 18.12
CA GLY A 312 46.14 -1.79 16.66
C GLY A 312 44.94 -2.44 15.95
N ALA A 313 44.55 -3.65 16.33
CA ALA A 313 43.37 -4.35 15.80
C ALA A 313 42.06 -3.81 16.42
N GLY A 314 41.72 -2.58 16.02
CA GLY A 314 40.46 -1.91 16.35
C GLY A 314 40.23 -0.65 15.51
N VAL A 315 41.29 -0.04 14.96
CA VAL A 315 41.16 1.11 14.05
C VAL A 315 40.61 0.68 12.69
N ALA A 316 41.12 -0.42 12.12
CA ALA A 316 40.66 -0.93 10.83
C ALA A 316 39.22 -1.48 10.90
N GLU A 317 38.87 -2.12 12.03
CA GLU A 317 37.51 -2.57 12.34
C GLU A 317 36.54 -1.38 12.42
N LEU A 318 36.93 -0.30 13.11
CA LEU A 318 36.13 0.93 13.22
C LEU A 318 36.03 1.69 11.90
N GLU A 319 37.13 1.81 11.14
CA GLU A 319 37.13 2.40 9.79
C GLU A 319 36.22 1.64 8.83
N ALA A 320 36.21 0.31 8.88
CA ALA A 320 35.33 -0.52 8.04
C ALA A 320 33.85 -0.41 8.44
N VAL A 321 33.53 -0.36 9.75
CA VAL A 321 32.16 -0.09 10.22
C VAL A 321 31.71 1.31 9.80
N ASN A 322 32.54 2.34 10.02
CA ASN A 322 32.25 3.71 9.62
C ASN A 322 32.06 3.86 8.11
N ALA A 323 32.77 3.07 7.29
CA ALA A 323 32.57 3.05 5.83
C ALA A 323 31.20 2.47 5.44
N VAL A 324 30.77 1.38 6.08
CA VAL A 324 29.40 0.84 5.88
C VAL A 324 28.36 1.86 6.36
N GLU A 325 28.52 2.42 7.56
CA GLU A 325 27.56 3.40 8.10
C GLU A 325 27.51 4.71 7.31
N GLY A 326 28.62 5.12 6.68
CA GLY A 326 28.66 6.23 5.73
C GLY A 326 27.84 5.93 4.48
N ALA A 327 28.05 4.77 3.84
CA ALA A 327 27.27 4.35 2.69
C ALA A 327 25.76 4.21 3.01
N LEU A 328 25.41 3.67 4.18
CA LEU A 328 24.02 3.63 4.66
C LEU A 328 23.45 5.03 4.93
N ALA A 329 24.25 5.96 5.47
CA ALA A 329 23.84 7.35 5.70
C ALA A 329 23.68 8.15 4.40
N GLU A 330 24.36 7.77 3.31
CA GLU A 330 24.18 8.31 1.96
C GLU A 330 23.10 7.58 1.15
N ALA A 331 22.50 6.52 1.70
CA ALA A 331 21.57 5.60 1.05
C ALA A 331 22.16 4.80 -0.14
N ASP A 332 23.49 4.67 -0.23
CA ASP A 332 24.16 3.70 -1.11
C ASP A 332 24.12 2.30 -0.48
N PHE A 333 22.95 1.67 -0.56
CA PHE A 333 22.75 0.30 -0.08
C PHE A 333 23.58 -0.74 -0.85
N VAL A 334 23.97 -0.46 -2.10
CA VAL A 334 24.79 -1.36 -2.93
C VAL A 334 26.25 -1.32 -2.48
N GLY A 335 26.81 -0.13 -2.28
CA GLY A 335 28.12 0.06 -1.66
C GLY A 335 28.15 -0.47 -0.24
N ALA A 336 27.14 -0.18 0.58
CA ALA A 336 27.03 -0.70 1.94
C ALA A 336 27.03 -2.24 1.97
N TYR A 337 26.23 -2.91 1.14
CA TYR A 337 26.21 -4.38 1.01
C TYR A 337 27.58 -4.95 0.60
N ARG A 338 28.23 -4.33 -0.40
CA ARG A 338 29.58 -4.72 -0.86
C ARG A 338 30.65 -4.50 0.22
N LEU A 339 30.53 -3.44 1.03
CA LEU A 339 31.40 -3.16 2.17
C LEU A 339 31.15 -4.13 3.34
N MET A 340 29.90 -4.51 3.63
CA MET A 340 29.56 -5.51 4.66
C MET A 340 30.24 -6.85 4.40
N ALA A 341 30.26 -7.30 3.14
CA ALA A 341 30.97 -8.51 2.72
C ALA A 341 32.49 -8.45 2.95
N SER A 342 33.06 -7.27 3.19
CA SER A 342 34.48 -7.04 3.48
C SER A 342 34.81 -6.73 4.95
N LEU A 343 33.80 -6.64 5.83
CA LEU A 343 33.99 -6.27 7.25
C LEU A 343 35.00 -7.21 7.94
N PRO A 344 36.05 -6.69 8.63
CA PRO A 344 37.08 -7.51 9.28
C PRO A 344 36.50 -8.48 10.34
N PRO A 345 37.03 -9.71 10.50
CA PRO A 345 36.54 -10.68 11.47
C PRO A 345 36.56 -10.24 12.95
N GLY A 346 37.21 -9.11 13.28
CA GLY A 346 37.15 -8.50 14.62
C GLY A 346 35.88 -7.68 14.89
N VAL A 347 35.09 -7.36 13.86
CA VAL A 347 33.79 -6.65 14.01
C VAL A 347 32.76 -7.61 14.62
N PRO A 348 32.15 -7.29 15.79
CA PRO A 348 31.22 -8.18 16.49
C PRO A 348 29.97 -8.53 15.68
N ASP A 349 29.45 -9.74 15.88
CA ASP A 349 28.25 -10.24 15.19
C ASP A 349 27.05 -9.31 15.39
N SER A 350 26.81 -8.81 16.61
CA SER A 350 25.71 -7.86 16.87
C SER A 350 25.84 -6.50 16.15
N VAL A 351 27.04 -6.14 15.67
CA VAL A 351 27.23 -4.98 14.78
C VAL A 351 26.96 -5.39 13.34
N ARG A 352 27.38 -6.58 12.91
CA ARG A 352 27.11 -7.13 11.57
C ARG A 352 25.60 -7.30 11.35
N ASP A 353 24.91 -7.94 12.29
CA ASP A 353 23.47 -8.22 12.23
C ASP A 353 22.67 -6.91 12.10
N ARG A 354 23.03 -5.88 12.89
CA ARG A 354 22.45 -4.54 12.77
C ARG A 354 22.72 -3.94 11.39
N LEU A 355 23.98 -3.89 10.93
CA LEU A 355 24.32 -3.31 9.63
C LEU A 355 23.58 -4.02 8.47
N HIS A 356 23.45 -5.35 8.54
CA HIS A 356 22.63 -6.12 7.60
C HIS A 356 21.14 -5.75 7.68
N ALA A 357 20.56 -5.64 8.88
CA ALA A 357 19.16 -5.22 9.05
C ALA A 357 18.90 -3.77 8.60
N GLU A 358 19.91 -2.89 8.67
CA GLU A 358 19.83 -1.48 8.26
C GLU A 358 20.13 -1.22 6.77
N GLY A 359 20.56 -2.23 6.01
CA GLY A 359 21.01 -2.02 4.63
C GLY A 359 20.75 -3.15 3.64
N THR A 360 20.11 -4.23 4.06
CA THR A 360 19.85 -5.40 3.21
C THR A 360 18.42 -5.90 3.38
N LEU A 361 17.92 -6.66 2.39
CA LEU A 361 16.62 -7.29 2.43
C LEU A 361 16.78 -8.81 2.27
N PRO A 362 16.23 -9.63 3.18
CA PRO A 362 16.07 -11.06 2.94
C PRO A 362 15.02 -11.29 1.83
N ARG A 363 15.18 -12.38 1.09
CA ARG A 363 14.31 -12.77 -0.03
C ARG A 363 14.13 -14.27 -0.10
N THR A 364 12.89 -14.70 -0.34
CA THR A 364 12.58 -16.07 -0.80
C THR A 364 12.12 -16.00 -2.25
N VAL A 365 13.00 -16.41 -3.17
CA VAL A 365 12.70 -16.43 -4.61
C VAL A 365 12.29 -17.83 -5.03
N LEU A 366 11.02 -17.98 -5.39
CA LEU A 366 10.38 -19.22 -5.82
C LEU A 366 9.94 -19.09 -7.29
N THR A 367 10.05 -20.16 -8.08
CA THR A 367 9.50 -20.21 -9.44
C THR A 367 8.74 -21.51 -9.69
N GLU A 368 7.80 -21.47 -10.64
CA GLU A 368 7.18 -22.65 -11.21
C GLU A 368 7.49 -22.72 -12.72
N PRO A 369 8.19 -23.76 -13.20
CA PRO A 369 8.91 -24.77 -12.41
C PRO A 369 10.11 -24.19 -11.62
N ALA A 370 10.56 -24.95 -10.62
CA ALA A 370 11.75 -24.63 -9.83
C ALA A 370 13.05 -24.95 -10.57
N GLY A 371 14.19 -24.46 -10.06
CA GLY A 371 15.52 -24.64 -10.63
C GLY A 371 15.99 -23.52 -11.53
N ALA A 372 15.31 -22.36 -11.54
CA ALA A 372 15.67 -21.20 -12.33
C ALA A 372 16.83 -20.44 -11.68
N GLU A 373 17.89 -20.17 -12.43
CA GLU A 373 19.05 -19.41 -11.97
C GLU A 373 18.67 -17.94 -11.72
N VAL A 374 18.89 -17.49 -10.49
CA VAL A 374 18.65 -16.10 -10.08
C VAL A 374 19.96 -15.32 -10.08
N SER A 375 19.94 -14.15 -10.69
CA SER A 375 21.02 -13.16 -10.66
C SER A 375 20.47 -11.77 -10.36
N TRP A 376 21.30 -10.85 -9.90
CA TRP A 376 20.91 -9.49 -9.52
C TRP A 376 21.86 -8.45 -10.10
N ARG A 377 21.38 -7.20 -10.20
CA ARG A 377 22.21 -6.00 -10.40
C ARG A 377 21.53 -4.76 -9.80
N PRO A 378 22.24 -3.64 -9.61
CA PRO A 378 21.61 -2.36 -9.31
C PRO A 378 20.62 -1.92 -10.41
N LEU A 379 19.48 -1.36 -10.02
CA LEU A 379 18.43 -0.91 -10.95
C LEU A 379 18.85 0.33 -11.74
N LEU A 380 19.60 1.23 -11.09
CA LEU A 380 20.02 2.53 -11.64
C LEU A 380 21.42 2.50 -12.29
N ASP A 381 21.99 1.30 -12.47
CA ASP A 381 23.22 1.08 -13.22
C ASP A 381 22.99 -0.07 -14.22
N PRO A 382 22.51 0.24 -15.44
CA PRO A 382 22.22 -0.78 -16.44
C PRO A 382 23.48 -1.34 -17.14
N ASP A 383 24.66 -0.76 -16.90
CA ASP A 383 25.95 -1.31 -17.35
C ASP A 383 26.57 -2.26 -16.30
N ALA A 384 26.07 -2.25 -15.05
CA ALA A 384 26.50 -3.19 -14.02
C ALA A 384 26.33 -4.66 -14.45
N PRO A 385 27.34 -5.52 -14.19
CA PRO A 385 27.26 -6.94 -14.47
C PRO A 385 26.21 -7.62 -13.59
N TRP A 386 25.60 -8.67 -14.14
CA TRP A 386 24.69 -9.53 -13.38
C TRP A 386 25.48 -10.43 -12.42
N GLU A 387 25.31 -10.21 -11.12
CA GLU A 387 25.91 -11.00 -10.04
C GLU A 387 25.01 -12.21 -9.72
N PRO A 388 25.51 -13.47 -9.73
CA PRO A 388 24.68 -14.65 -9.48
C PRO A 388 24.36 -14.84 -8.00
N LEU A 389 23.14 -15.29 -7.70
CA LEU A 389 22.70 -15.72 -6.37
C LEU A 389 22.50 -17.25 -6.27
N GLY A 390 22.06 -17.89 -7.36
CA GLY A 390 21.86 -19.33 -7.48
C GLY A 390 20.43 -19.74 -7.87
N PRO A 391 20.15 -21.05 -8.00
CA PRO A 391 18.87 -21.55 -8.51
C PRO A 391 17.73 -21.53 -7.47
N THR A 392 16.49 -21.39 -7.94
CA THR A 392 15.28 -21.51 -7.11
C THR A 392 14.99 -22.96 -6.67
N PRO A 393 14.36 -23.20 -5.50
CA PRO A 393 13.95 -22.22 -4.48
C PRO A 393 15.17 -21.64 -3.74
N LEU A 394 15.26 -20.32 -3.73
CA LEU A 394 16.42 -19.58 -3.23
C LEU A 394 16.01 -18.75 -2.01
N SER A 395 16.75 -18.88 -0.91
CA SER A 395 16.75 -17.88 0.17
C SER A 395 18.07 -17.11 0.12
N ALA A 396 17.99 -15.79 -0.04
CA ALA A 396 19.15 -14.92 -0.24
C ALA A 396 18.98 -13.57 0.46
N VAL A 397 20.08 -12.83 0.59
CA VAL A 397 20.10 -11.45 1.11
C VAL A 397 20.68 -10.55 0.03
N VAL A 398 19.99 -9.46 -0.29
CA VAL A 398 20.35 -8.49 -1.35
C VAL A 398 20.40 -7.06 -0.78
N PRO A 399 21.03 -6.09 -1.46
CA PRO A 399 20.96 -4.67 -1.05
C PRO A 399 19.52 -4.19 -0.84
N GLN A 400 19.33 -3.26 0.10
CA GLN A 400 18.01 -2.71 0.39
C GLN A 400 17.54 -1.74 -0.71
N ASN A 401 16.45 -2.12 -1.38
CA ASN A 401 15.90 -1.45 -2.55
C ASN A 401 16.89 -1.38 -3.74
N HIS A 402 16.46 -0.78 -4.84
CA HIS A 402 17.31 -0.52 -6.02
C HIS A 402 18.00 -1.75 -6.63
N VAL A 403 17.44 -2.95 -6.45
CA VAL A 403 17.96 -4.20 -7.01
C VAL A 403 16.97 -4.75 -8.04
N LEU A 404 17.45 -4.96 -9.26
CA LEU A 404 16.74 -5.75 -10.28
C LEU A 404 17.25 -7.20 -10.19
N LEU A 405 16.34 -8.13 -9.95
CA LEU A 405 16.57 -9.57 -10.04
C LEU A 405 16.23 -10.03 -11.47
N ARG A 406 16.89 -11.11 -11.90
CA ARG A 406 16.66 -11.78 -13.19
C ARG A 406 16.65 -13.28 -12.97
N LEU A 407 15.57 -13.93 -13.42
CA LEU A 407 15.32 -15.36 -13.28
C LEU A 407 15.40 -16.01 -14.67
N GLN A 408 16.22 -17.05 -14.81
CA GLN A 408 16.47 -17.72 -16.10
C GLN A 408 16.39 -19.24 -15.96
N LEU A 409 15.71 -19.90 -16.90
CA LEU A 409 15.63 -21.36 -16.97
C LEU A 409 15.63 -21.79 -18.44
N GLU A 410 16.35 -22.87 -18.78
CA GLU A 410 16.48 -23.33 -20.17
C GLU A 410 15.12 -23.75 -20.75
N GLY A 411 14.74 -23.15 -21.89
CA GLY A 411 13.42 -23.34 -22.51
C GLY A 411 12.28 -22.52 -21.91
N TYR A 412 12.57 -21.54 -21.05
CA TYR A 412 11.59 -20.62 -20.46
C TYR A 412 12.02 -19.16 -20.60
N GLU A 413 11.03 -18.26 -20.72
CA GLU A 413 11.29 -16.84 -20.90
C GLU A 413 11.98 -16.21 -19.68
N THR A 414 13.06 -15.47 -19.93
CA THR A 414 13.81 -14.74 -18.88
C THR A 414 12.93 -13.66 -18.26
N ARG A 415 12.75 -13.72 -16.94
CA ARG A 415 11.98 -12.75 -16.15
C ARG A 415 12.89 -11.74 -15.45
N HIS A 416 12.35 -10.55 -15.23
CA HIS A 416 12.92 -9.55 -14.34
C HIS A 416 11.95 -9.29 -13.18
N LEU A 417 12.49 -8.99 -12.00
CA LEU A 417 11.73 -8.74 -10.78
C LEU A 417 12.42 -7.66 -9.95
N TRP A 418 11.69 -6.64 -9.50
CA TRP A 418 12.24 -5.63 -8.59
C TRP A 418 12.21 -6.11 -7.13
N SER A 419 13.32 -5.92 -6.40
CA SER A 419 13.40 -6.16 -4.96
C SER A 419 13.36 -4.83 -4.19
N HIS A 420 12.28 -4.62 -3.44
CA HIS A 420 12.08 -3.53 -2.47
C HIS A 420 11.30 -4.08 -1.26
N ALA A 421 11.30 -3.40 -0.11
CA ALA A 421 10.77 -3.99 1.14
C ALA A 421 9.37 -4.65 1.02
N ALA A 422 8.46 -4.07 0.22
CA ALA A 422 7.11 -4.58 0.01
C ALA A 422 6.91 -5.50 -1.21
N THR A 423 7.99 -5.99 -1.87
CA THR A 423 7.89 -7.13 -2.79
C THR A 423 7.50 -8.37 -1.98
N PRO A 424 6.36 -9.04 -2.25
CA PRO A 424 5.98 -10.24 -1.52
C PRO A 424 6.79 -11.46 -2.00
N ASP A 425 7.12 -12.36 -1.08
CA ASP A 425 7.75 -13.64 -1.40
C ASP A 425 6.69 -14.59 -2.02
N VAL A 426 6.61 -14.60 -3.36
CA VAL A 426 5.63 -15.38 -4.14
C VAL A 426 6.32 -16.29 -5.16
N THR A 427 5.62 -17.36 -5.58
CA THR A 427 6.08 -18.26 -6.65
C THR A 427 5.81 -17.65 -8.02
N TRP A 428 6.87 -17.41 -8.79
CA TRP A 428 6.80 -16.77 -10.11
C TRP A 428 6.62 -17.81 -11.23
N PRO A 429 5.50 -17.77 -11.99
CA PRO A 429 5.29 -18.69 -13.11
C PRO A 429 6.19 -18.30 -14.30
N LEU A 430 7.05 -19.23 -14.70
CA LEU A 430 7.89 -19.12 -15.89
C LEU A 430 7.13 -19.70 -17.08
N ARG A 431 7.09 -18.96 -18.18
CA ARG A 431 6.36 -19.34 -19.39
C ARG A 431 7.33 -19.99 -20.38
N PRO A 432 6.99 -21.14 -21.00
CA PRO A 432 7.88 -21.79 -21.96
C PRO A 432 8.18 -20.89 -23.17
N GLU A 433 9.41 -20.93 -23.68
CA GLU A 433 9.79 -20.17 -24.88
C GLU A 433 8.89 -20.54 -26.08
N GLY A 434 8.32 -19.53 -26.74
CA GLY A 434 7.41 -19.72 -27.87
C GLY A 434 6.00 -20.21 -27.50
N SER A 435 5.62 -20.19 -26.21
CA SER A 435 4.22 -20.33 -25.80
C SER A 435 3.39 -19.06 -26.03
N ASP A 436 4.06 -17.91 -26.12
CA ASP A 436 3.50 -16.56 -26.32
C ASP A 436 3.95 -15.94 -27.66
N PRO A 437 3.34 -14.82 -28.09
CA PRO A 437 3.85 -14.04 -29.23
C PRO A 437 5.30 -13.61 -29.02
N ALA A 438 6.12 -13.68 -30.07
CA ALA A 438 7.54 -13.32 -29.98
C ALA A 438 7.74 -11.87 -29.49
N ASN A 439 8.62 -11.71 -28.49
CA ASN A 439 8.88 -10.47 -27.74
C ASN A 439 7.76 -9.98 -26.81
N ALA A 440 6.74 -10.79 -26.51
CA ALA A 440 5.80 -10.48 -25.44
C ALA A 440 6.41 -10.66 -24.04
N LEU A 441 5.70 -10.17 -23.04
CA LEU A 441 6.01 -10.22 -21.61
C LEU A 441 4.70 -10.43 -20.85
N TRP A 442 4.54 -11.57 -20.17
CA TRP A 442 3.45 -11.72 -19.19
C TRP A 442 3.65 -10.75 -18.03
N VAL A 443 2.63 -9.95 -17.74
CA VAL A 443 2.51 -9.08 -16.58
C VAL A 443 1.30 -9.57 -15.78
N PRO A 444 1.42 -9.77 -14.45
CA PRO A 444 0.30 -10.20 -13.63
C PRO A 444 -0.80 -9.13 -13.58
N GLY A 445 -2.05 -9.58 -13.43
CA GLY A 445 -3.20 -8.72 -13.18
C GLY A 445 -3.25 -8.16 -11.76
N GLY A 446 -4.22 -7.31 -11.51
CA GLY A 446 -4.41 -6.68 -10.20
C GLY A 446 -5.27 -5.43 -10.24
N GLN A 447 -5.45 -4.79 -9.07
CA GLN A 447 -6.13 -3.51 -8.95
C GLN A 447 -5.15 -2.36 -9.20
N VAL A 448 -5.41 -1.56 -10.23
CA VAL A 448 -4.54 -0.45 -10.67
C VAL A 448 -5.25 0.89 -10.44
N ASN A 449 -4.64 1.76 -9.63
CA ASN A 449 -5.07 3.14 -9.44
C ASN A 449 -4.15 4.11 -10.21
N PRO A 450 -4.57 4.60 -11.40
CA PRO A 450 -3.73 5.49 -12.20
C PRO A 450 -3.60 6.89 -11.58
N GLY A 451 -4.47 7.33 -10.65
CA GLY A 451 -4.29 8.63 -10.00
C GLY A 451 -3.02 8.71 -9.15
N VAL A 452 -2.54 7.56 -8.66
CA VAL A 452 -1.28 7.41 -7.92
C VAL A 452 -0.07 7.28 -8.85
N LEU A 453 -0.25 6.71 -10.06
CA LEU A 453 0.84 6.42 -11.00
C LEU A 453 1.02 7.51 -12.06
N ALA A 454 -0.08 7.89 -12.72
CA ALA A 454 -0.18 8.79 -13.87
C ALA A 454 -0.33 10.27 -13.50
N GLY A 455 0.04 10.63 -12.27
CA GLY A 455 0.52 11.98 -11.99
C GLY A 455 -0.41 13.00 -11.34
N GLY A 456 -1.46 12.60 -10.63
CA GLY A 456 -2.30 13.51 -9.81
C GLY A 456 -3.12 14.58 -10.54
N ILE A 457 -2.84 14.83 -11.81
CA ILE A 457 -3.68 15.55 -12.79
C ILE A 457 -4.87 14.66 -13.16
N TRP A 458 -4.60 13.37 -13.33
CA TRP A 458 -5.49 12.33 -13.82
C TRP A 458 -6.29 11.60 -12.72
N GLN A 459 -7.63 11.66 -12.78
CA GLN A 459 -8.52 10.81 -11.98
C GLN A 459 -9.36 9.87 -12.86
N GLY A 460 -9.06 8.58 -12.77
CA GLY A 460 -9.98 7.48 -13.03
C GLY A 460 -10.07 6.61 -11.78
N ASP A 461 -11.19 5.93 -11.58
CA ASP A 461 -11.34 4.99 -10.46
C ASP A 461 -10.29 3.87 -10.55
N ALA A 462 -9.98 3.23 -9.43
CA ALA A 462 -9.19 2.01 -9.47
C ALA A 462 -9.90 0.94 -10.33
N ARG A 463 -9.20 0.36 -11.31
CA ARG A 463 -9.72 -0.73 -12.15
C ARG A 463 -8.94 -2.00 -11.89
N THR A 464 -9.65 -3.13 -11.78
CA THR A 464 -9.02 -4.44 -11.84
C THR A 464 -8.73 -4.78 -13.31
N ILE A 465 -7.51 -5.23 -13.59
CA ILE A 465 -7.12 -5.79 -14.89
C ILE A 465 -6.71 -7.26 -14.72
N SER A 466 -6.94 -8.06 -15.76
CA SER A 466 -6.48 -9.45 -15.87
C SER A 466 -4.95 -9.53 -15.93
N ASP A 467 -4.42 -10.75 -15.89
CA ASP A 467 -3.10 -11.06 -16.48
C ASP A 467 -3.09 -10.68 -17.99
N TYR A 468 -1.94 -10.23 -18.50
CA TYR A 468 -1.80 -9.83 -19.91
C TYR A 468 -0.40 -10.05 -20.45
N LEU A 469 -0.28 -10.18 -21.76
CA LEU A 469 0.98 -10.23 -22.50
C LEU A 469 1.25 -8.88 -23.16
N LEU A 470 2.18 -8.10 -22.63
CA LEU A 470 2.62 -6.80 -23.17
C LEU A 470 3.80 -6.98 -24.12
N ASP A 471 3.84 -6.26 -25.25
CA ASP A 471 5.03 -6.29 -26.10
C ASP A 471 6.22 -5.55 -25.45
N ARG A 472 7.40 -6.19 -25.44
CA ARG A 472 8.65 -5.63 -24.89
C ARG A 472 9.08 -4.33 -25.58
N PHE A 473 8.64 -4.14 -26.83
CA PHE A 473 8.93 -3.00 -27.69
C PHE A 473 7.66 -2.50 -28.38
N GLU A 474 7.71 -1.30 -28.95
CA GLU A 474 6.71 -0.77 -29.86
C GLU A 474 6.63 -1.59 -31.18
N VAL A 475 5.52 -1.47 -31.90
CA VAL A 475 5.35 -2.13 -33.20
C VAL A 475 6.29 -1.52 -34.24
N THR A 476 7.04 -2.35 -34.95
CA THR A 476 8.03 -1.90 -35.94
C THR A 476 7.40 -1.56 -37.30
N ASN A 477 8.13 -0.79 -38.12
CA ASN A 477 7.73 -0.51 -39.49
C ASN A 477 7.60 -1.78 -40.36
N GLU A 478 8.43 -2.80 -40.15
CA GLU A 478 8.29 -4.10 -40.83
C GLU A 478 6.98 -4.81 -40.46
N GLN A 479 6.62 -4.82 -39.18
CA GLN A 479 5.34 -5.38 -38.71
C GLN A 479 4.15 -4.61 -39.31
N TYR A 480 4.22 -3.27 -39.36
CA TYR A 480 3.15 -2.46 -39.97
C TYR A 480 3.07 -2.62 -41.50
N GLN A 481 4.19 -2.89 -42.19
CA GLN A 481 4.18 -3.15 -43.64
C GLN A 481 3.33 -4.37 -43.98
N ALA A 482 3.29 -5.39 -43.11
CA ALA A 482 2.44 -6.57 -43.32
C ALA A 482 0.94 -6.24 -43.33
N PHE A 483 0.50 -5.20 -42.60
CA PHE A 483 -0.89 -4.69 -42.64
C PHE A 483 -1.17 -3.92 -43.94
N VAL A 484 -0.23 -3.09 -44.39
CA VAL A 484 -0.33 -2.37 -45.67
C VAL A 484 -0.39 -3.36 -46.85
N ASP A 485 0.56 -4.29 -46.91
CA ASP A 485 0.66 -5.30 -47.97
C ASP A 485 -0.53 -6.29 -47.98
N ALA A 486 -1.23 -6.47 -46.84
CA ALA A 486 -2.44 -7.27 -46.71
C ALA A 486 -3.76 -6.53 -47.05
N GLY A 487 -3.68 -5.28 -47.55
CA GLY A 487 -4.84 -4.45 -47.90
C GLY A 487 -5.61 -3.93 -46.69
N GLY A 488 -4.91 -3.62 -45.60
CA GLY A 488 -5.50 -3.23 -44.31
C GLY A 488 -6.34 -1.95 -44.35
N TYR A 489 -5.98 -1.00 -45.23
CA TYR A 489 -6.75 0.23 -45.42
C TYR A 489 -8.01 0.01 -46.25
N GLU A 490 -7.98 -0.92 -47.21
CA GLU A 490 -9.11 -1.26 -48.08
C GLU A 490 -10.18 -2.09 -47.35
N ARG A 491 -9.77 -3.05 -46.51
CA ARG A 491 -10.64 -4.06 -45.88
C ARG A 491 -11.44 -3.52 -44.69
N GLU A 492 -12.77 -3.53 -44.81
CA GLU A 492 -13.70 -2.97 -43.81
C GLU A 492 -13.70 -3.70 -42.46
N GLU A 493 -13.32 -4.98 -42.45
CA GLU A 493 -13.33 -5.84 -41.25
C GLU A 493 -12.43 -5.34 -40.11
N PHE A 494 -11.46 -4.46 -40.39
CA PHE A 494 -10.54 -3.86 -39.41
C PHE A 494 -10.97 -2.50 -38.87
N TRP A 495 -11.95 -1.82 -39.50
CA TRP A 495 -12.31 -0.44 -39.19
C TRP A 495 -13.64 -0.35 -38.43
N GLU A 496 -13.65 -0.81 -37.17
CA GLU A 496 -14.88 -0.94 -36.38
C GLU A 496 -15.35 0.33 -35.65
N HIS A 497 -14.55 1.40 -35.66
CA HIS A 497 -14.81 2.62 -34.90
C HIS A 497 -15.33 3.77 -35.76
N ASP A 498 -16.30 4.51 -35.22
CA ASP A 498 -16.81 5.77 -35.73
C ASP A 498 -15.68 6.82 -35.84
N PHE A 499 -15.48 7.40 -37.03
CA PHE A 499 -14.43 8.41 -37.26
C PHE A 499 -14.84 9.78 -36.71
N VAL A 500 -14.59 9.99 -35.42
CA VAL A 500 -14.92 11.20 -34.64
C VAL A 500 -13.71 11.66 -33.82
N GLY A 501 -13.46 12.97 -33.80
CA GLY A 501 -12.41 13.61 -32.99
C GLY A 501 -12.64 15.11 -32.90
N GLY A 502 -12.74 15.66 -31.68
CA GLY A 502 -13.22 17.03 -31.48
C GLY A 502 -14.55 17.30 -32.20
N ASP A 503 -14.68 18.45 -32.87
CA ASP A 503 -15.85 18.78 -33.71
C ASP A 503 -15.91 17.99 -35.04
N ARG A 504 -14.88 17.22 -35.38
CA ARG A 504 -14.75 16.54 -36.69
C ARG A 504 -15.37 15.14 -36.62
N ARG A 505 -16.49 14.96 -37.31
CA ARG A 505 -17.06 13.64 -37.69
C ARG A 505 -17.00 13.49 -39.22
N VAL A 506 -16.47 12.36 -39.70
CA VAL A 506 -16.36 12.08 -41.16
C VAL A 506 -16.79 10.65 -41.50
N THR A 507 -17.07 10.37 -42.77
CA THR A 507 -17.33 9.01 -43.26
C THR A 507 -16.03 8.20 -43.38
N ARG A 508 -16.13 6.87 -43.46
CA ARG A 508 -14.97 5.99 -43.73
C ARG A 508 -14.21 6.41 -44.99
N SER A 509 -14.91 6.75 -46.07
CA SER A 509 -14.28 7.16 -47.33
C SER A 509 -13.44 8.44 -47.19
N GLU A 510 -13.92 9.41 -46.41
CA GLU A 510 -13.19 10.65 -46.11
C GLU A 510 -12.03 10.42 -45.13
N ALA A 511 -12.19 9.51 -44.16
CA ALA A 511 -11.12 9.09 -43.27
C ALA A 511 -9.97 8.42 -44.06
N MET A 512 -10.28 7.40 -44.87
CA MET A 512 -9.28 6.70 -45.70
C MET A 512 -8.59 7.65 -46.70
N ALA A 513 -9.33 8.60 -47.28
CA ALA A 513 -8.75 9.63 -48.16
C ALA A 513 -7.80 10.61 -47.43
N SER A 514 -7.83 10.65 -46.09
CA SER A 514 -6.88 11.41 -45.25
C SER A 514 -5.79 10.57 -44.59
N PHE A 515 -5.94 9.23 -44.56
CA PHE A 515 -4.95 8.30 -44.01
C PHE A 515 -3.96 7.83 -45.08
N VAL A 516 -3.28 8.81 -45.67
CA VAL A 516 -2.33 8.61 -46.77
C VAL A 516 -0.90 9.02 -46.39
N ASP A 517 0.06 8.40 -47.06
CA ASP A 517 1.48 8.73 -47.03
C ASP A 517 1.77 10.05 -47.75
N ARG A 518 3.06 10.46 -47.77
CA ARG A 518 3.50 11.70 -48.43
C ARG A 518 3.24 11.74 -49.94
N THR A 519 2.94 10.60 -50.56
CA THR A 519 2.68 10.42 -51.99
C THR A 519 1.20 10.29 -52.33
N GLY A 520 0.31 10.31 -51.33
CA GLY A 520 -1.14 10.17 -51.49
C GLY A 520 -1.62 8.72 -51.62
N ARG A 521 -0.84 7.74 -51.14
CA ARG A 521 -1.21 6.31 -51.08
C ARG A 521 -1.60 5.91 -49.65
N PRO A 522 -2.41 4.87 -49.43
CA PRO A 522 -2.68 4.37 -48.08
C PRO A 522 -1.38 3.98 -47.34
N GLY A 523 -1.24 4.42 -46.10
CA GLY A 523 -0.05 4.19 -45.27
C GLY A 523 0.28 5.37 -44.34
N PRO A 524 1.16 5.18 -43.33
CA PRO A 524 1.54 6.20 -42.34
C PRO A 524 2.04 7.53 -42.94
N SER A 525 1.83 8.65 -42.24
CA SER A 525 2.21 10.01 -42.71
C SER A 525 3.73 10.23 -42.86
N THR A 526 4.54 9.36 -42.25
CA THR A 526 6.01 9.38 -42.29
C THR A 526 6.59 8.58 -43.46
N TRP A 527 5.75 7.83 -44.18
CA TRP A 527 6.13 6.90 -45.24
C TRP A 527 6.06 7.54 -46.65
N ASP A 528 6.60 6.82 -47.63
CA ASP A 528 6.61 7.21 -49.05
C ASP A 528 6.30 6.00 -49.94
N VAL A 529 5.57 6.21 -51.03
CA VAL A 529 5.14 5.20 -52.03
C VAL A 529 4.46 3.93 -51.48
N GLY A 530 3.89 3.98 -50.27
CA GLY A 530 3.29 2.85 -49.54
C GLY A 530 4.31 2.00 -48.78
N ARG A 531 5.50 2.55 -48.46
CA ARG A 531 6.59 1.85 -47.77
C ARG A 531 7.29 2.71 -46.72
N TYR A 532 7.83 2.04 -45.70
CA TYR A 532 8.71 2.68 -44.72
C TYR A 532 10.03 3.15 -45.36
N PRO A 533 10.71 4.16 -44.79
CA PRO A 533 12.01 4.64 -45.27
C PRO A 533 13.10 3.56 -45.30
N ASP A 534 13.97 3.60 -46.31
CA ASP A 534 15.07 2.64 -46.47
C ASP A 534 15.94 2.57 -45.20
N GLY A 535 16.04 1.37 -44.61
CA GLY A 535 16.84 1.11 -43.41
C GLY A 535 16.16 1.38 -42.06
N THR A 536 14.84 1.63 -42.02
CA THR A 536 14.10 1.83 -40.74
C THR A 536 13.11 0.70 -40.42
N ALA A 537 13.34 -0.51 -40.92
CA ALA A 537 12.44 -1.67 -40.75
C ALA A 537 12.22 -2.05 -39.27
N ASP A 538 13.28 -1.90 -38.47
CA ASP A 538 13.42 -2.16 -37.04
C ASP A 538 13.06 -0.95 -36.14
N HIS A 539 12.81 0.22 -36.72
CA HIS A 539 12.33 1.39 -36.00
C HIS A 539 10.82 1.26 -35.74
N PRO A 540 10.28 1.90 -34.68
CA PRO A 540 8.84 1.94 -34.42
C PRO A 540 8.09 2.60 -35.58
N VAL A 541 6.87 2.12 -35.86
CA VAL A 541 5.97 2.80 -36.79
C VAL A 541 5.42 4.07 -36.14
N THR A 542 5.55 5.19 -36.85
CA THR A 542 5.07 6.51 -36.41
C THR A 542 4.36 7.23 -37.55
N GLY A 543 3.57 8.26 -37.25
CA GLY A 543 2.75 8.95 -38.26
C GLY A 543 1.39 8.30 -38.47
N ILE A 544 0.87 7.62 -37.45
CA ILE A 544 -0.45 6.97 -37.49
C ILE A 544 -1.46 7.63 -36.55
N SER A 545 -2.71 7.61 -36.97
CA SER A 545 -3.88 8.01 -36.19
C SER A 545 -4.24 6.91 -35.17
N TRP A 546 -5.07 7.26 -34.18
CA TRP A 546 -5.60 6.26 -33.24
C TRP A 546 -6.40 5.17 -33.98
N PHE A 547 -7.12 5.54 -35.04
CA PHE A 547 -7.88 4.61 -35.86
C PHE A 547 -6.98 3.62 -36.63
N GLU A 548 -5.86 4.09 -37.19
CA GLU A 548 -4.85 3.25 -37.84
C GLU A 548 -4.14 2.32 -36.85
N ALA A 549 -3.98 2.74 -35.59
CA ALA A 549 -3.43 1.91 -34.53
C ALA A 549 -4.41 0.80 -34.10
N ALA A 550 -5.69 1.15 -33.91
CA ALA A 550 -6.75 0.17 -33.57
C ALA A 550 -6.97 -0.85 -34.70
N ALA A 551 -7.00 -0.40 -35.96
CA ALA A 551 -7.13 -1.28 -37.13
C ALA A 551 -5.95 -2.27 -37.25
N PHE A 552 -4.72 -1.84 -36.94
CA PHE A 552 -3.55 -2.72 -36.89
C PHE A 552 -3.65 -3.75 -35.76
N ALA A 553 -3.99 -3.32 -34.55
CA ALA A 553 -4.17 -4.21 -33.40
C ALA A 553 -5.16 -5.35 -33.74
N ARG A 554 -6.30 -4.98 -34.34
CA ARG A 554 -7.33 -5.91 -34.81
C ARG A 554 -6.86 -6.82 -35.94
N PHE A 555 -6.04 -6.34 -36.88
CA PHE A 555 -5.45 -7.16 -37.94
C PHE A 555 -4.55 -8.28 -37.40
N VAL A 556 -3.79 -8.03 -36.34
CA VAL A 556 -2.96 -9.06 -35.68
C VAL A 556 -3.70 -9.84 -34.57
N GLY A 557 -5.01 -9.60 -34.38
CA GLY A 557 -5.82 -10.29 -33.38
C GLY A 557 -5.52 -9.93 -31.93
N ARG A 558 -5.03 -8.70 -31.67
CA ARG A 558 -4.63 -8.20 -30.34
C ARG A 558 -5.25 -6.83 -30.06
N SER A 559 -4.94 -6.25 -28.91
CA SER A 559 -5.50 -4.96 -28.47
C SER A 559 -4.41 -3.90 -28.29
N LEU A 560 -4.78 -2.63 -28.47
CA LEU A 560 -4.02 -1.53 -27.86
C LEU A 560 -4.07 -1.69 -26.33
N PRO A 561 -3.03 -1.31 -25.57
CA PRO A 561 -3.12 -1.21 -24.13
C PRO A 561 -4.22 -0.23 -23.71
N THR A 562 -4.83 -0.45 -22.55
CA THR A 562 -5.49 0.65 -21.81
C THR A 562 -4.43 1.36 -20.96
N MET A 563 -4.69 2.60 -20.55
CA MET A 563 -3.76 3.34 -19.69
C MET A 563 -3.45 2.57 -18.39
N TYR A 564 -4.39 1.79 -17.86
CA TYR A 564 -4.20 0.97 -16.66
C TYR A 564 -3.15 -0.12 -16.88
N HIS A 565 -3.23 -0.85 -18.00
CA HIS A 565 -2.22 -1.84 -18.39
C HIS A 565 -0.86 -1.18 -18.61
N TRP A 566 -0.84 -0.02 -19.29
CA TRP A 566 0.41 0.68 -19.59
C TRP A 566 1.11 1.18 -18.32
N TYR A 567 0.41 1.91 -17.44
CA TYR A 567 0.98 2.46 -16.22
C TYR A 567 1.39 1.39 -15.20
N HIS A 568 0.66 0.27 -15.14
CA HIS A 568 1.03 -0.88 -14.32
C HIS A 568 2.37 -1.48 -14.75
N ALA A 569 2.58 -1.65 -16.05
CA ALA A 569 3.84 -2.18 -16.59
C ALA A 569 4.99 -1.15 -16.56
N ALA A 570 4.71 0.13 -16.77
CA ALA A 570 5.71 1.20 -16.84
C ALA A 570 6.26 1.63 -15.48
N PHE A 571 5.41 1.69 -14.44
CA PHE A 571 5.73 2.15 -13.09
C PHE A 571 6.47 3.50 -13.03
N VAL A 572 5.91 4.53 -13.68
CA VAL A 572 6.54 5.83 -13.95
C VAL A 572 7.03 6.61 -12.71
N GLN A 573 6.62 6.23 -11.49
CA GLN A 573 7.15 6.78 -10.24
C GLN A 573 8.67 6.54 -10.05
N ARG A 574 9.25 5.56 -10.76
CA ARG A 574 10.70 5.29 -10.82
C ARG A 574 11.30 5.72 -12.15
N GLY A 575 10.84 6.85 -12.69
CA GLY A 575 11.25 7.36 -14.00
C GLY A 575 12.76 7.52 -14.18
N GLU A 576 13.52 7.75 -13.11
CA GLU A 576 14.98 7.82 -13.14
C GLU A 576 15.68 6.48 -13.50
N ALA A 577 14.98 5.34 -13.45
CA ALA A 577 15.47 4.06 -13.97
C ALA A 577 15.24 3.86 -15.49
N VAL A 578 14.42 4.71 -16.11
CA VAL A 578 13.94 4.55 -17.50
C VAL A 578 14.33 5.75 -18.37
N VAL A 579 13.92 6.96 -17.97
CA VAL A 579 14.07 8.21 -18.72
C VAL A 579 15.54 8.50 -19.10
N PRO A 580 16.55 8.45 -18.19
CA PRO A 580 17.94 8.70 -18.55
C PRO A 580 18.57 7.64 -19.47
N HIS A 581 17.92 6.49 -19.62
CA HIS A 581 18.35 5.36 -20.43
C HIS A 581 17.36 5.09 -21.58
N SER A 582 16.83 6.15 -22.19
CA SER A 582 15.80 6.10 -23.23
C SER A 582 16.06 7.10 -24.36
N ASN A 583 15.09 7.28 -25.28
CA ASN A 583 15.19 8.23 -26.41
C ASN A 583 14.36 9.50 -26.22
N ILE A 584 13.86 9.79 -25.01
CA ILE A 584 13.13 11.04 -24.72
C ILE A 584 14.12 12.23 -24.65
N ASP A 585 13.69 13.45 -24.98
CA ASP A 585 14.58 14.59 -25.30
C ASP A 585 15.67 14.28 -26.38
N GLY A 586 15.46 13.22 -27.17
CA GLY A 586 16.34 12.78 -28.25
C GLY A 586 16.27 13.65 -29.51
N THR A 587 17.05 13.25 -30.52
CA THR A 587 17.23 14.01 -31.77
C THR A 587 16.70 13.31 -33.03
N ARG A 588 16.25 12.05 -32.91
CA ARG A 588 15.62 11.25 -33.96
C ARG A 588 15.05 9.96 -33.38
N LEU A 589 14.19 9.28 -34.15
CA LEU A 589 13.89 7.85 -33.94
C LEU A 589 15.14 6.98 -34.05
N ALA A 590 15.08 5.80 -33.44
CA ALA A 590 16.09 4.75 -33.48
C ALA A 590 15.40 3.36 -33.65
N PRO A 591 16.16 2.28 -33.92
CA PRO A 591 15.64 0.91 -33.81
C PRO A 591 15.10 0.61 -32.40
N VAL A 592 14.08 -0.24 -32.31
CA VAL A 592 13.63 -0.75 -31.00
C VAL A 592 14.71 -1.61 -30.33
N GLY A 593 14.82 -1.54 -29.01
CA GLY A 593 15.87 -2.17 -28.24
C GLY A 593 17.24 -1.50 -28.33
N SER A 594 17.32 -0.26 -28.84
CA SER A 594 18.57 0.52 -28.88
C SER A 594 18.99 1.04 -27.49
N PHE A 595 18.09 1.04 -26.51
CA PHE A 595 18.29 1.66 -25.21
C PHE A 595 18.19 0.65 -24.06
N GLN A 596 18.79 0.98 -22.92
CA GLN A 596 18.92 0.08 -21.77
C GLN A 596 17.82 0.26 -20.71
N GLY A 597 16.99 1.30 -20.84
CA GLY A 597 15.89 1.60 -19.92
C GLY A 597 14.93 0.42 -19.84
N ILE A 598 14.73 -0.08 -18.62
CA ILE A 598 13.92 -1.26 -18.35
C ILE A 598 12.96 -0.96 -17.20
N THR A 599 11.67 -1.19 -17.44
CA THR A 599 10.62 -0.99 -16.45
C THR A 599 10.55 -2.18 -15.50
N LEU A 600 9.80 -2.06 -14.40
CA LEU A 600 9.74 -3.14 -13.38
C LEU A 600 9.12 -4.45 -13.92
N SER A 601 8.34 -4.38 -15.00
CA SER A 601 7.79 -5.53 -15.72
C SER A 601 8.78 -6.18 -16.71
N GLY A 602 9.96 -5.58 -16.91
CA GLY A 602 10.97 -6.05 -17.87
C GLY A 602 10.75 -5.55 -19.30
N ALA A 603 9.85 -4.59 -19.52
CA ALA A 603 9.62 -3.95 -20.82
C ALA A 603 10.63 -2.83 -21.08
N SER A 604 10.85 -2.52 -22.36
CA SER A 604 11.84 -1.55 -22.84
C SER A 604 11.21 -0.53 -23.78
N ASP A 605 11.94 0.56 -24.04
CA ASP A 605 11.53 1.67 -24.91
C ASP A 605 10.12 2.24 -24.57
N MET A 606 9.72 2.17 -23.29
CA MET A 606 8.47 2.78 -22.79
C MET A 606 8.59 4.29 -22.54
N ALA A 607 9.76 4.88 -22.82
CA ALA A 607 10.02 6.32 -22.74
C ALA A 607 10.71 6.79 -24.02
N GLY A 608 10.22 7.87 -24.63
CA GLY A 608 10.74 8.34 -25.90
C GLY A 608 10.39 7.41 -27.06
N ASN A 609 11.15 7.48 -28.16
CA ASN A 609 10.80 6.86 -29.45
C ASN A 609 9.41 7.33 -29.94
N ALA A 610 8.34 6.64 -29.57
CA ALA A 610 6.97 6.92 -29.98
C ALA A 610 6.02 7.05 -28.78
N ARG A 611 5.20 8.09 -28.79
CA ARG A 611 3.98 8.17 -27.98
C ARG A 611 3.08 7.00 -28.35
N GLU A 612 2.69 6.19 -27.36
CA GLU A 612 1.90 5.00 -27.60
C GLU A 612 0.40 5.30 -27.48
N TRP A 613 -0.38 5.03 -28.53
CA TRP A 613 -1.84 5.11 -28.48
C TRP A 613 -2.44 4.06 -27.54
N VAL A 614 -3.28 4.48 -26.59
CA VAL A 614 -4.07 3.59 -25.72
C VAL A 614 -5.55 3.59 -26.10
N GLN A 615 -6.34 2.63 -25.59
CA GLN A 615 -7.78 2.55 -25.85
C GLN A 615 -8.57 3.76 -25.31
N ASN A 616 -8.18 4.30 -24.15
CA ASN A 616 -8.99 5.25 -23.39
C ASN A 616 -9.22 6.58 -24.14
N LYS A 617 -10.35 7.24 -23.83
CA LYS A 617 -10.69 8.56 -24.35
C LYS A 617 -10.92 9.59 -23.23
N ALA A 618 -10.62 10.84 -23.51
CA ALA A 618 -10.86 12.00 -22.65
C ALA A 618 -11.74 12.99 -23.43
N GLY A 619 -13.03 13.04 -23.11
CA GLY A 619 -14.02 13.73 -23.95
C GLY A 619 -14.04 13.14 -25.37
N GLU A 620 -13.78 13.98 -26.38
CA GLU A 620 -13.69 13.61 -27.80
C GLU A 620 -12.22 13.45 -28.30
N TYR A 621 -11.26 13.39 -27.38
CA TYR A 621 -9.84 13.12 -27.63
C TYR A 621 -9.47 11.68 -27.23
N ARG A 622 -8.43 11.11 -27.85
CA ARG A 622 -7.83 9.83 -27.42
C ARG A 622 -6.54 10.10 -26.65
N LEU A 623 -6.14 9.14 -25.81
CA LEU A 623 -4.93 9.27 -25.01
C LEU A 623 -3.71 8.62 -25.69
N THR A 624 -2.56 9.27 -25.59
CA THR A 624 -1.23 8.64 -25.75
C THR A 624 -0.41 8.73 -24.48
N VAL A 625 0.55 7.83 -24.29
CA VAL A 625 1.45 7.73 -23.11
C VAL A 625 2.93 7.58 -23.53
N GLY A 626 3.86 7.60 -22.57
CA GLY A 626 5.30 7.32 -22.77
C GLY A 626 6.15 8.48 -23.30
N GLY A 627 5.57 9.38 -24.10
CA GLY A 627 6.28 10.46 -24.78
C GLY A 627 7.10 9.95 -25.97
N GLY A 628 7.16 10.72 -27.05
CA GLY A 628 7.96 10.40 -28.23
C GLY A 628 9.37 10.99 -28.17
N TRP A 629 10.20 10.67 -29.17
CA TRP A 629 11.64 10.97 -29.19
C TRP A 629 12.05 12.45 -29.05
N ARG A 630 11.13 13.40 -29.28
CA ARG A 630 11.38 14.86 -29.11
C ARG A 630 10.48 15.52 -28.06
N ASP A 631 9.76 14.73 -27.29
CA ASP A 631 8.98 15.26 -26.19
C ASP A 631 9.90 15.49 -24.97
N PRO A 632 9.61 16.49 -24.13
CA PRO A 632 10.36 16.72 -22.92
C PRO A 632 10.19 15.54 -21.95
N SER A 633 11.24 15.24 -21.19
CA SER A 633 11.35 14.07 -20.30
C SER A 633 10.16 13.85 -19.35
N PHE A 634 9.50 14.93 -18.90
CA PHE A 634 8.30 14.83 -18.05
C PHE A 634 7.10 14.17 -18.76
N ALA A 635 7.08 14.11 -20.10
CA ALA A 635 6.02 13.47 -20.88
C ALA A 635 5.92 11.96 -20.66
N PHE A 636 6.98 11.29 -20.20
CA PHE A 636 6.95 9.86 -19.86
C PHE A 636 5.91 9.54 -18.77
N GLY A 637 5.77 10.42 -17.77
CA GLY A 637 4.81 10.25 -16.68
C GLY A 637 3.34 10.48 -17.10
N LEU A 638 3.10 11.09 -18.25
CA LEU A 638 1.81 11.70 -18.60
C LEU A 638 1.10 10.98 -19.75
N ALA A 639 -0.20 10.74 -19.57
CA ALA A 639 -1.07 10.56 -20.71
C ALA A 639 -1.43 11.95 -21.26
N GLN A 640 -1.57 12.06 -22.57
CA GLN A 640 -1.84 13.32 -23.27
C GLN A 640 -3.16 13.21 -24.07
N PRO A 641 -4.08 14.18 -23.97
CA PRO A 641 -5.26 14.22 -24.83
C PRO A 641 -4.86 14.70 -26.23
N ILE A 642 -5.11 13.86 -27.24
CA ILE A 642 -4.73 14.12 -28.63
C ILE A 642 -5.93 13.88 -29.56
N ASP A 643 -6.08 14.70 -30.60
CA ASP A 643 -7.05 14.46 -31.67
C ASP A 643 -6.80 13.06 -32.28
N PRO A 644 -7.80 12.15 -32.31
CA PRO A 644 -7.59 10.79 -32.82
C PRO A 644 -7.21 10.73 -34.30
N PHE A 645 -7.41 11.80 -35.08
CA PHE A 645 -6.90 11.95 -36.45
C PHE A 645 -5.46 12.47 -36.53
N GLN A 646 -4.79 12.79 -35.42
CA GLN A 646 -3.44 13.35 -35.43
C GLN A 646 -2.38 12.29 -35.76
N ARG A 647 -1.74 12.46 -36.93
CA ARG A 647 -0.75 11.54 -37.51
C ARG A 647 0.66 12.10 -37.37
N SER A 648 1.06 12.39 -36.14
CA SER A 648 2.37 12.97 -35.81
C SER A 648 3.51 11.97 -36.02
N ASP A 649 4.70 12.44 -36.39
CA ASP A 649 5.95 11.68 -36.51
C ASP A 649 6.55 11.21 -35.17
N VAL A 650 5.75 11.32 -34.10
CA VAL A 650 5.97 10.74 -32.77
C VAL A 650 4.80 9.86 -32.31
N ASN A 651 3.70 9.75 -33.05
CA ASN A 651 2.53 8.94 -32.65
C ASN A 651 2.65 7.52 -33.24
N GLY A 652 2.79 6.51 -32.38
CA GLY A 652 2.91 5.08 -32.70
C GLY A 652 2.08 4.20 -31.78
N LEU A 653 2.47 2.93 -31.59
CA LEU A 653 1.74 1.99 -30.75
C LEU A 653 2.60 0.83 -30.22
N ARG A 654 2.15 0.29 -29.09
CA ARG A 654 2.50 -1.03 -28.52
C ARG A 654 1.22 -1.86 -28.43
N LEU A 655 1.31 -3.18 -28.29
CA LEU A 655 0.14 -4.06 -28.16
C LEU A 655 0.14 -4.86 -26.86
N ILE A 656 -1.07 -5.30 -26.47
CA ILE A 656 -1.30 -6.29 -25.44
C ILE A 656 -2.17 -7.46 -25.95
N THR A 657 -2.01 -8.62 -25.32
CA THR A 657 -3.01 -9.70 -25.31
C THR A 657 -3.57 -9.79 -23.90
N ASP A 658 -4.86 -9.55 -23.70
CA ASP A 658 -5.56 -9.90 -22.45
C ASP A 658 -5.62 -11.43 -22.32
N LEU A 659 -5.37 -11.96 -21.13
CA LEU A 659 -5.47 -13.40 -20.81
C LEU A 659 -6.73 -13.74 -19.98
N GLY A 660 -7.56 -12.74 -19.67
CA GLY A 660 -8.89 -12.92 -19.09
C GLY A 660 -9.97 -13.22 -20.12
N ASP A 661 -11.19 -12.80 -19.80
CA ASP A 661 -12.41 -12.98 -20.62
C ASP A 661 -12.74 -11.78 -21.52
N GLY A 662 -12.01 -10.68 -21.41
CA GLY A 662 -12.24 -9.42 -22.12
C GLY A 662 -13.13 -8.41 -21.38
N ASP A 663 -13.88 -8.80 -20.36
CA ASP A 663 -14.79 -7.87 -19.65
C ASP A 663 -13.99 -6.85 -18.81
N LEU A 664 -12.91 -7.29 -18.15
CA LEU A 664 -12.00 -6.40 -17.43
C LEU A 664 -11.22 -5.48 -18.39
N LEU A 665 -10.82 -5.96 -19.56
CA LEU A 665 -10.19 -5.13 -20.60
C LEU A 665 -11.13 -4.03 -21.07
N ALA A 666 -12.38 -4.36 -21.38
CA ALA A 666 -13.41 -3.39 -21.77
C ALA A 666 -13.69 -2.39 -20.65
N ALA A 667 -13.80 -2.86 -19.40
CA ALA A 667 -13.98 -2.00 -18.22
C ALA A 667 -12.83 -1.01 -18.01
N ALA A 668 -11.58 -1.45 -18.24
CA ALA A 668 -10.39 -0.61 -18.16
C ALA A 668 -10.17 0.28 -19.40
N GLY A 669 -10.79 -0.02 -20.54
CA GLY A 669 -10.76 0.77 -21.78
C GLY A 669 -11.73 1.97 -21.79
N ASN A 670 -12.58 2.09 -20.77
CA ASN A 670 -13.60 3.14 -20.64
C ASN A 670 -13.04 4.58 -20.70
N PRO A 671 -13.90 5.58 -21.00
CA PRO A 671 -13.54 6.99 -20.91
C PRO A 671 -13.04 7.39 -19.50
N VAL A 672 -12.15 8.37 -19.45
CA VAL A 672 -11.63 8.96 -18.20
C VAL A 672 -11.85 10.48 -18.19
N ALA A 673 -11.95 11.06 -16.99
CA ALA A 673 -12.19 12.49 -16.81
C ALA A 673 -10.93 13.31 -17.08
N PHE A 674 -11.07 14.49 -17.72
CA PHE A 674 -9.95 15.43 -17.91
C PHE A 674 -10.10 16.72 -17.11
N PHE A 675 -9.08 17.01 -16.28
CA PHE A 675 -8.90 18.24 -15.51
C PHE A 675 -7.61 18.94 -15.94
N GLU A 676 -7.75 20.15 -16.48
CA GLU A 676 -6.65 21.08 -16.74
C GLU A 676 -6.97 22.39 -15.99
N ARG A 677 -5.95 23.05 -15.45
CA ARG A 677 -6.11 24.30 -14.68
C ARG A 677 -4.92 25.23 -14.94
N ASP A 678 -5.21 26.41 -15.46
CA ASP A 678 -4.20 27.44 -15.75
C ASP A 678 -4.01 28.36 -14.52
N PHE A 679 -3.13 27.94 -13.61
CA PHE A 679 -2.76 28.72 -12.42
C PHE A 679 -2.16 30.09 -12.74
N ALA A 680 -1.65 30.32 -13.96
CA ALA A 680 -1.11 31.61 -14.38
C ALA A 680 -2.19 32.57 -14.90
N ALA A 681 -3.36 32.06 -15.27
CA ALA A 681 -4.55 32.85 -15.62
C ALA A 681 -5.47 33.12 -14.41
N GLU A 682 -5.33 32.36 -13.32
CA GLU A 682 -6.09 32.56 -12.09
C GLU A 682 -5.51 33.66 -11.17
N SER A 683 -6.24 33.98 -10.10
CA SER A 683 -5.78 34.88 -9.04
C SER A 683 -6.12 34.27 -7.67
N PRO A 684 -5.22 34.36 -6.67
CA PRO A 684 -5.53 33.96 -5.30
C PRO A 684 -6.73 34.70 -4.69
N ALA A 685 -7.29 34.15 -3.61
CA ALA A 685 -8.38 34.78 -2.87
C ALA A 685 -7.97 36.18 -2.34
N SER A 686 -8.89 37.15 -2.44
CA SER A 686 -8.68 38.50 -1.90
C SER A 686 -8.59 38.48 -0.38
N ASP A 687 -8.06 39.56 0.21
CA ASP A 687 -7.84 39.65 1.66
C ASP A 687 -9.13 39.38 2.46
N GLU A 688 -10.26 39.95 2.01
CA GLU A 688 -11.55 39.79 2.68
C GLU A 688 -12.13 38.38 2.58
N VAL A 689 -11.70 37.59 1.58
CA VAL A 689 -12.07 36.18 1.43
C VAL A 689 -11.12 35.28 2.22
N PHE A 690 -9.83 35.62 2.24
CA PHE A 690 -8.81 34.88 2.99
C PHE A 690 -9.00 35.03 4.51
N ASP A 691 -9.39 36.21 5.01
CA ASP A 691 -9.77 36.42 6.40
C ASP A 691 -10.89 35.46 6.86
N VAL A 692 -11.85 35.17 5.99
CA VAL A 692 -12.94 34.20 6.24
C VAL A 692 -12.43 32.75 6.23
N PHE A 693 -11.38 32.44 5.47
CA PHE A 693 -10.73 31.12 5.55
C PHE A 693 -10.01 30.97 6.90
N LEU A 694 -9.30 32.00 7.36
CA LEU A 694 -8.57 31.97 8.63
C LEU A 694 -9.47 31.67 9.85
N ASP A 695 -10.74 32.08 9.83
CA ASP A 695 -11.71 31.75 10.89
C ASP A 695 -11.93 30.23 11.04
N LEU A 696 -11.83 29.43 9.97
CA LEU A 696 -12.03 27.98 10.01
C LEU A 696 -10.88 27.24 10.70
N TYR A 697 -9.66 27.77 10.55
CA TYR A 697 -8.45 27.19 11.14
C TYR A 697 -8.34 27.46 12.64
N ARG A 698 -9.02 28.48 13.17
CA ARG A 698 -9.00 28.80 14.61
C ARG A 698 -9.54 27.64 15.47
N TYR A 699 -8.95 27.47 16.64
CA TYR A 699 -9.40 26.57 17.71
C TYR A 699 -9.01 27.20 19.06
N ASP A 700 -9.72 26.82 20.13
CA ASP A 700 -9.38 27.28 21.48
C ASP A 700 -8.20 26.47 22.03
N ARG A 701 -7.15 27.16 22.50
CA ARG A 701 -6.02 26.51 23.20
C ARG A 701 -6.44 26.11 24.62
N THR A 702 -7.14 24.98 24.72
CA THR A 702 -7.47 24.30 25.98
C THR A 702 -6.23 23.71 26.65
N GLU A 703 -6.35 23.30 27.91
CA GLU A 703 -5.34 22.50 28.60
C GLU A 703 -5.00 21.23 27.79
N LEU A 704 -3.72 20.85 27.72
CA LEU A 704 -3.26 19.77 26.85
C LEU A 704 -3.55 18.36 27.39
N ASN A 705 -3.67 18.21 28.71
CA ASN A 705 -3.75 16.91 29.39
C ASN A 705 -2.65 15.90 28.97
N ALA A 706 -1.48 16.43 28.59
CA ALA A 706 -0.43 15.67 27.92
C ALA A 706 0.26 14.63 28.80
N GLN A 707 0.54 13.46 28.22
CA GLN A 707 1.22 12.35 28.86
C GLN A 707 2.31 11.79 27.94
N VAL A 708 3.52 11.56 28.48
CA VAL A 708 4.56 10.78 27.79
C VAL A 708 4.33 9.32 28.16
N GLU A 709 3.81 8.54 27.22
CA GLU A 709 3.40 7.15 27.42
C GLU A 709 4.59 6.19 27.38
N ALA A 710 5.54 6.48 26.49
CA ALA A 710 6.72 5.66 26.27
C ALA A 710 7.95 6.54 25.96
N THR A 711 9.10 6.08 26.42
CA THR A 711 10.41 6.61 26.03
C THR A 711 11.33 5.44 25.73
N ASP A 712 11.80 5.34 24.50
CA ASP A 712 12.75 4.33 24.04
C ASP A 712 14.02 4.97 23.45
N THR A 713 15.04 4.14 23.21
CA THR A 713 16.29 4.58 22.59
C THR A 713 16.57 3.66 21.42
N LEU A 714 16.55 4.22 20.21
CA LEU A 714 16.83 3.51 18.98
C LEU A 714 18.32 3.11 18.92
N ASP A 715 18.68 2.10 18.12
CA ASP A 715 20.07 1.60 18.00
C ASP A 715 21.12 2.66 17.62
N SER A 716 20.66 3.80 17.11
CA SER A 716 21.47 4.98 16.76
C SER A 716 21.73 5.95 17.93
N GLY A 717 21.30 5.61 19.16
CA GLY A 717 21.37 6.47 20.34
C GLY A 717 20.30 7.56 20.41
N ILE A 718 19.49 7.72 19.36
CA ILE A 718 18.36 8.64 19.30
C ILE A 718 17.32 8.25 20.34
N ILE A 719 16.94 9.21 21.18
CA ILE A 719 15.83 9.06 22.13
C ILE A 719 14.54 9.29 21.34
N ARG A 720 13.56 8.39 21.49
CA ARG A 720 12.21 8.54 20.96
C ARG A 720 11.24 8.58 22.13
N GLU A 721 10.30 9.50 22.08
CA GLU A 721 9.17 9.61 23.00
C GLU A 721 7.86 9.46 22.23
N ARG A 722 6.89 8.72 22.78
CA ARG A 722 5.48 8.76 22.35
C ARG A 722 4.69 9.59 23.36
N ILE A 723 4.05 10.64 22.88
CA ILE A 723 3.25 11.56 23.69
C ILE A 723 1.81 11.56 23.19
N THR A 724 0.84 11.51 24.11
CA THR A 724 -0.57 11.79 23.83
C THR A 724 -1.07 13.07 24.51
N PHE A 725 -2.04 13.74 23.89
CA PHE A 725 -2.69 14.95 24.42
C PHE A 725 -4.06 15.20 23.75
N ASP A 726 -4.86 16.11 24.31
CA ASP A 726 -6.15 16.50 23.74
C ASP A 726 -5.98 17.19 22.37
N ALA A 727 -6.75 16.76 21.37
CA ALA A 727 -6.77 17.35 20.04
C ALA A 727 -7.39 18.77 20.03
N GLY A 728 -7.18 19.52 18.95
CA GLY A 728 -7.76 20.87 18.76
C GLY A 728 -9.24 20.88 18.36
N TYR A 729 -9.95 19.77 18.52
CA TYR A 729 -11.35 19.53 18.13
C TYR A 729 -11.89 18.26 18.81
N ASP A 730 -13.21 18.06 18.83
CA ASP A 730 -13.84 16.84 19.36
C ASP A 730 -13.46 15.62 18.50
N GLY A 731 -12.64 14.71 19.04
CA GLY A 731 -12.11 13.56 18.31
C GLY A 731 -11.12 12.72 19.13
N PRO A 732 -10.41 11.76 18.52
CA PRO A 732 -9.42 10.93 19.20
C PRO A 732 -8.23 11.76 19.71
N LEU A 733 -7.57 11.27 20.78
CA LEU A 733 -6.36 11.88 21.33
C LEU A 733 -5.29 12.05 20.25
N MET A 734 -4.63 13.20 20.28
CA MET A 734 -3.45 13.45 19.46
C MET A 734 -2.32 12.52 19.88
N VAL A 735 -1.55 12.05 18.91
CA VAL A 735 -0.31 11.29 19.13
C VAL A 735 0.84 12.07 18.47
N LEU A 736 1.91 12.27 19.20
CA LEU A 736 3.14 12.91 18.75
C LEU A 736 4.33 11.99 19.06
N TYR A 737 5.13 11.69 18.06
CA TYR A 737 6.45 11.10 18.27
C TYR A 737 7.52 12.20 18.24
N LEU A 738 8.22 12.38 19.36
CA LEU A 738 9.33 13.33 19.48
C LEU A 738 10.66 12.56 19.48
N PHE A 739 11.55 12.90 18.56
CA PHE A 739 12.87 12.29 18.43
C PHE A 739 13.93 13.33 18.82
N LEU A 740 14.80 12.98 19.77
CA LEU A 740 15.78 13.88 20.38
C LEU A 740 17.20 13.34 20.25
N PRO A 741 18.23 14.21 20.11
CA PRO A 741 19.63 13.80 20.14
C PRO A 741 19.99 13.08 21.44
N PRO A 742 21.01 12.19 21.42
CA PRO A 742 21.51 11.53 22.62
C PRO A 742 21.84 12.57 23.71
N GLU A 743 21.44 12.32 24.95
CA GLU A 743 21.55 13.27 26.08
C GLU A 743 22.96 13.87 26.26
N LYS A 744 24.01 13.09 25.92
CA LYS A 744 25.43 13.50 26.01
C LYS A 744 25.93 14.39 24.87
N GLU A 745 25.21 14.39 23.75
CA GLU A 745 25.52 15.12 22.51
C GLU A 745 24.58 16.33 22.33
N ARG A 746 23.58 16.45 23.19
CA ARG A 746 22.54 17.48 23.13
C ARG A 746 23.05 18.84 23.60
N VAL A 747 22.82 19.88 22.79
CA VAL A 747 23.11 21.28 23.14
C VAL A 747 21.79 22.06 23.18
N GLU A 748 21.23 22.22 24.37
CA GLU A 748 19.93 22.86 24.60
C GLU A 748 20.01 24.40 24.62
N PRO A 749 18.94 25.13 24.27
CA PRO A 749 17.66 24.62 23.75
C PRO A 749 17.76 24.22 22.26
N LEU A 750 17.06 23.14 21.90
CA LEU A 750 17.12 22.52 20.58
C LEU A 750 16.25 23.23 19.55
N GLN A 751 16.80 23.41 18.35
CA GLN A 751 15.99 23.69 17.16
C GLN A 751 15.09 22.48 16.86
N THR A 752 13.84 22.71 16.48
CA THR A 752 12.88 21.63 16.18
C THR A 752 12.46 21.67 14.73
N VAL A 753 12.41 20.51 14.06
CA VAL A 753 11.76 20.35 12.75
C VAL A 753 10.48 19.53 12.92
N VAL A 754 9.34 20.12 12.59
CA VAL A 754 8.05 19.43 12.60
C VAL A 754 7.77 18.88 11.19
N TYR A 755 7.40 17.60 11.12
CA TYR A 755 7.26 16.87 9.88
C TYR A 755 5.81 16.69 9.43
N PHE A 756 5.57 16.71 8.12
CA PHE A 756 4.31 16.32 7.50
C PHE A 756 4.56 15.27 6.40
N PRO A 757 4.01 14.05 6.53
CA PRO A 757 4.31 12.92 5.64
C PRO A 757 3.72 13.01 4.23
N GLY A 758 4.20 12.11 3.37
CA GLY A 758 3.53 11.78 2.10
C GLY A 758 2.29 10.92 2.32
N SER A 759 1.39 10.88 1.34
CA SER A 759 0.09 10.19 1.41
C SER A 759 0.19 8.66 1.60
N ASN A 760 1.38 8.08 1.47
CA ASN A 760 1.61 6.66 1.72
C ASN A 760 1.27 6.24 3.17
N VAL A 761 1.27 7.15 4.14
CA VAL A 761 0.95 6.83 5.55
C VAL A 761 -0.55 6.68 5.81
N LEU A 762 -1.40 7.18 4.91
CA LEU A 762 -2.86 7.01 5.01
C LEU A 762 -3.25 5.53 4.93
N ASN A 763 -2.40 4.67 4.33
CA ASN A 763 -2.61 3.22 4.24
C ASN A 763 -1.67 2.40 5.15
N ALA A 764 -0.94 3.02 6.08
CA ALA A 764 0.07 2.36 6.92
C ALA A 764 -0.41 2.22 8.38
N ARG A 765 -0.43 0.99 8.91
CA ARG A 765 -0.90 0.66 10.27
C ARG A 765 -0.07 -0.51 10.85
N PRO A 766 0.26 -0.53 12.15
CA PRO A 766 0.47 0.61 13.05
C PRO A 766 1.73 1.43 12.72
N PHE A 767 2.01 2.49 13.49
CA PHE A 767 3.19 3.36 13.31
C PHE A 767 4.54 2.63 13.32
N ASP A 768 4.73 1.66 14.22
CA ASP A 768 6.02 1.00 14.45
C ASP A 768 6.32 -0.18 13.50
N THR A 769 5.60 -0.27 12.38
CA THR A 769 5.84 -1.33 11.38
C THR A 769 7.17 -1.15 10.66
N GLN A 770 7.96 -2.22 10.60
CA GLN A 770 9.27 -2.25 9.91
C GLN A 770 9.19 -1.88 8.41
N HIS A 771 7.99 -1.92 7.81
CA HIS A 771 7.75 -1.48 6.43
C HIS A 771 7.77 0.06 6.27
N ALA A 772 7.61 0.84 7.34
CA ALA A 772 7.77 2.30 7.31
C ALA A 772 9.24 2.76 7.24
N VAL A 773 10.21 1.88 7.51
CA VAL A 773 11.63 2.22 7.79
C VAL A 773 12.31 3.05 6.70
N ALA A 774 11.90 2.94 5.43
CA ALA A 774 12.45 3.75 4.35
C ALA A 774 12.10 5.26 4.41
N GLY A 775 11.00 5.63 5.09
CA GLY A 775 10.38 6.95 4.98
C GLY A 775 10.57 7.89 6.18
N PRO A 776 9.81 7.75 7.28
CA PRO A 776 9.96 8.57 8.47
C PRO A 776 11.34 8.49 9.13
N LEU A 777 11.86 7.27 9.32
CA LEU A 777 13.05 7.04 10.13
C LEU A 777 14.35 7.55 9.46
N SER A 778 14.46 7.48 8.13
CA SER A 778 15.59 8.08 7.40
C SER A 778 15.64 9.60 7.58
N ARG A 779 14.50 10.28 7.48
CA ARG A 779 14.39 11.74 7.68
C ARG A 779 14.56 12.16 9.15
N SER A 780 14.01 11.42 10.11
CA SER A 780 14.23 11.72 11.53
C SER A 780 15.70 11.54 11.91
N ARG A 781 16.35 10.46 11.46
CA ARG A 781 17.80 10.23 11.64
C ARG A 781 18.65 11.36 11.08
N LEU A 782 18.34 11.89 9.89
CA LEU A 782 19.04 13.04 9.30
C LEU A 782 19.00 14.26 10.23
N ILE A 783 17.80 14.67 10.63
CA ILE A 783 17.59 15.88 11.43
C ILE A 783 18.20 15.71 12.83
N VAL A 784 17.99 14.56 13.47
CA VAL A 784 18.48 14.32 14.83
C VAL A 784 20.00 14.13 14.89
N ARG A 785 20.62 13.46 13.89
CA ARG A 785 22.08 13.43 13.76
C ARG A 785 22.70 14.79 13.44
N SER A 786 21.90 15.76 12.96
CA SER A 786 22.32 17.17 12.88
C SER A 786 22.19 17.91 14.22
N GLY A 787 21.90 17.25 15.34
CA GLY A 787 21.80 17.91 16.66
C GLY A 787 20.50 18.70 16.87
N ARG A 788 19.42 18.34 16.17
CA ARG A 788 18.10 18.98 16.24
C ARG A 788 17.05 18.03 16.81
N ALA A 789 15.98 18.57 17.39
CA ALA A 789 14.77 17.80 17.66
C ALA A 789 13.98 17.58 16.36
N PHE A 790 13.32 16.43 16.23
CA PHE A 790 12.43 16.10 15.12
C PHE A 790 11.08 15.65 15.67
N ALA A 791 10.03 16.35 15.30
CA ALA A 791 8.67 16.13 15.78
C ALA A 791 7.79 15.57 14.66
N TYR A 792 7.14 14.43 14.92
CA TYR A 792 6.24 13.75 13.99
C TYR A 792 4.83 13.67 14.61
N PRO A 793 3.94 14.62 14.30
CA PRO A 793 2.52 14.49 14.59
C PRO A 793 1.93 13.30 13.82
N VAL A 794 1.16 12.46 14.48
CA VAL A 794 0.29 11.49 13.82
C VAL A 794 -1.01 12.21 13.47
N TYR A 795 -1.12 12.62 12.21
CA TYR A 795 -2.30 13.30 11.70
C TYR A 795 -3.51 12.35 11.67
N LEU A 796 -4.72 12.88 11.81
CA LEU A 796 -5.95 12.10 11.62
C LEU A 796 -5.97 11.40 10.24
N SER A 797 -6.60 10.23 10.18
CA SER A 797 -6.60 9.28 9.05
C SER A 797 -5.22 8.62 8.81
N THR A 798 -4.27 8.75 9.75
CA THR A 798 -2.93 8.14 9.66
C THR A 798 -2.55 7.33 10.90
N PHE A 799 -1.84 6.22 10.65
CA PHE A 799 -1.42 5.26 11.67
C PHE A 799 -2.55 4.93 12.66
N ASP A 800 -2.27 5.00 13.96
CA ASP A 800 -3.21 4.58 15.01
C ASP A 800 -4.33 5.61 15.29
N ARG A 801 -4.43 6.69 14.47
CA ARG A 801 -5.52 7.68 14.44
C ARG A 801 -6.33 7.54 13.14
N ASP A 802 -6.79 6.32 12.87
CA ASP A 802 -7.55 5.95 11.66
C ASP A 802 -9.01 6.42 11.69
N ASP A 803 -9.64 6.57 10.52
CA ASP A 803 -11.06 6.80 10.34
C ASP A 803 -11.55 6.38 8.92
N ASP A 804 -12.86 6.46 8.66
CA ASP A 804 -13.47 6.07 7.37
C ASP A 804 -13.10 7.03 6.19
N PHE A 805 -12.17 7.98 6.37
CA PHE A 805 -11.83 9.00 5.37
C PHE A 805 -11.03 8.46 4.18
N VAL A 806 -11.59 8.59 2.97
CA VAL A 806 -10.94 8.18 1.72
C VAL A 806 -10.31 9.37 1.01
N TYR A 807 -8.98 9.53 1.15
CA TYR A 807 -8.22 10.62 0.54
C TYR A 807 -8.14 10.51 -1.00
N LEU A 808 -8.75 11.47 -1.71
CA LEU A 808 -8.81 11.53 -3.19
C LEU A 808 -7.94 12.65 -3.80
N LEU A 809 -6.74 12.83 -3.26
CA LEU A 809 -5.78 13.92 -3.53
C LEU A 809 -6.31 15.31 -3.12
N GLN A 810 -7.37 15.79 -3.77
CA GLN A 810 -8.23 16.89 -3.31
C GLN A 810 -9.60 16.77 -3.97
N ASP A 811 -10.66 17.20 -3.32
CA ASP A 811 -12.02 17.21 -3.87
C ASP A 811 -12.89 18.29 -3.21
N GLU A 812 -14.11 18.46 -3.70
CA GLU A 812 -15.03 19.53 -3.29
C GLU A 812 -15.90 19.17 -2.07
N SER A 813 -15.73 17.98 -1.45
CA SER A 813 -16.56 17.58 -0.31
C SER A 813 -16.26 18.41 0.95
N ASN A 814 -17.29 18.55 1.79
CA ASN A 814 -17.11 19.09 3.14
C ASN A 814 -16.15 18.23 3.96
N ASP A 815 -16.18 16.92 3.73
CA ASP A 815 -15.38 15.95 4.46
C ASP A 815 -13.88 16.13 4.19
N TYR A 816 -13.48 16.29 2.91
CA TYR A 816 -12.12 16.66 2.53
C TYR A 816 -11.70 18.00 3.16
N ARG A 817 -12.57 19.02 3.10
CA ARG A 817 -12.28 20.33 3.71
C ARG A 817 -12.04 20.19 5.22
N ASP A 818 -12.94 19.50 5.92
CA ASP A 818 -12.90 19.39 7.36
C ASP A 818 -11.70 18.55 7.82
N HIS A 819 -11.27 17.54 7.07
CA HIS A 819 -10.01 16.84 7.32
C HIS A 819 -8.76 17.72 7.11
N VAL A 820 -8.69 18.55 6.07
CA VAL A 820 -7.58 19.51 5.90
C VAL A 820 -7.50 20.51 7.07
N ILE A 821 -8.65 20.94 7.60
CA ILE A 821 -8.71 21.81 8.79
C ILE A 821 -8.26 21.04 10.06
N LYS A 822 -8.70 19.78 10.24
CA LYS A 822 -8.25 18.93 11.37
C LYS A 822 -6.74 18.68 11.32
N TRP A 823 -6.13 18.41 10.16
CA TRP A 823 -4.68 18.21 10.03
C TRP A 823 -3.86 19.46 10.39
N TYR A 824 -4.38 20.66 10.14
CA TYR A 824 -3.78 21.88 10.69
C TYR A 824 -3.90 21.91 12.22
N LYS A 825 -5.06 21.55 12.78
CA LYS A 825 -5.27 21.54 14.24
C LYS A 825 -4.36 20.52 14.92
N ASP A 826 -4.11 19.37 14.29
CA ASP A 826 -3.12 18.38 14.74
C ASP A 826 -1.69 18.97 14.75
N LEU A 827 -1.29 19.70 13.71
CA LEU A 827 0.00 20.40 13.64
C LEU A 827 0.13 21.47 14.72
N ALA A 828 -0.85 22.38 14.80
CA ALA A 828 -0.86 23.51 15.71
C ALA A 828 -0.96 23.06 17.18
N ARG A 829 -1.68 21.97 17.47
CA ARG A 829 -1.75 21.36 18.80
C ARG A 829 -0.46 20.63 19.17
N SER A 830 0.24 20.03 18.20
CA SER A 830 1.61 19.53 18.43
C SER A 830 2.57 20.66 18.76
N LEU A 831 2.43 21.82 18.11
CA LEU A 831 3.20 23.01 18.45
C LEU A 831 2.86 23.55 19.84
N ASP A 832 1.59 23.51 20.28
CA ASP A 832 1.22 23.86 21.66
C ASP A 832 1.97 22.98 22.68
N TYR A 833 2.12 21.68 22.41
CA TYR A 833 2.89 20.77 23.26
C TYR A 833 4.40 21.10 23.24
N LEU A 834 4.98 21.36 22.07
CA LEU A 834 6.40 21.70 21.93
C LEU A 834 6.75 23.03 22.64
N GLU A 835 5.80 23.98 22.73
CA GLU A 835 5.93 25.21 23.54
C GLU A 835 5.97 24.95 25.06
N THR A 836 5.70 23.73 25.54
CA THR A 836 5.80 23.35 26.97
C THR A 836 7.12 22.67 27.36
N ARG A 837 8.04 22.46 26.40
CA ARG A 837 9.30 21.72 26.60
C ARG A 837 10.48 22.67 26.75
N ASP A 838 10.97 22.82 27.98
CA ASP A 838 12.11 23.71 28.34
C ASP A 838 13.40 23.39 27.55
N GLU A 839 13.56 22.17 27.04
CA GLU A 839 14.71 21.76 26.22
C GLU A 839 14.62 22.19 24.74
N LEU A 840 13.49 22.74 24.29
CA LEU A 840 13.25 23.14 22.90
C LEU A 840 13.24 24.68 22.77
N ASP A 841 13.66 25.18 21.59
CA ASP A 841 13.64 26.60 21.27
C ASP A 841 12.37 26.95 20.45
N PRO A 842 11.32 27.55 21.06
CA PRO A 842 10.08 27.87 20.37
C PRO A 842 10.25 28.96 19.30
N GLU A 843 11.35 29.72 19.33
CA GLU A 843 11.68 30.68 18.28
C GLU A 843 12.49 30.05 17.13
N LYS A 844 12.74 28.74 17.15
CA LYS A 844 13.47 28.01 16.10
C LYS A 844 12.78 26.71 15.68
N VAL A 845 11.52 26.81 15.28
CA VAL A 845 10.75 25.70 14.69
C VAL A 845 10.73 25.81 13.17
N GLY A 846 11.19 24.77 12.47
CA GLY A 846 11.08 24.61 11.03
C GLY A 846 10.03 23.58 10.62
N TYR A 847 9.49 23.71 9.40
CA TYR A 847 8.55 22.76 8.80
C TYR A 847 9.23 21.93 7.71
N LEU A 848 8.98 20.62 7.71
CA LEU A 848 9.42 19.71 6.64
C LEU A 848 8.22 18.91 6.11
N GLY A 849 7.68 19.32 4.96
CA GLY A 849 6.65 18.59 4.24
C GLY A 849 7.25 17.69 3.15
N TYR A 850 6.70 16.48 3.00
CA TYR A 850 7.01 15.58 1.88
C TYR A 850 5.74 15.21 1.11
N SER A 851 5.74 15.35 -0.23
CA SER A 851 4.63 15.00 -1.12
C SER A 851 3.29 15.64 -0.71
N TRP A 852 2.33 14.86 -0.22
CA TRP A 852 1.07 15.34 0.39
C TRP A 852 1.31 16.46 1.42
N GLY A 853 2.24 16.27 2.36
CA GLY A 853 2.62 17.30 3.32
C GLY A 853 3.32 18.51 2.68
N ALA A 854 4.09 18.31 1.61
CA ALA A 854 4.77 19.42 0.94
C ALA A 854 3.78 20.36 0.21
N ARG A 855 2.77 19.78 -0.48
CA ARG A 855 1.67 20.57 -1.06
C ARG A 855 0.82 21.24 0.03
N THR A 856 0.37 20.46 1.02
CA THR A 856 -0.52 20.96 2.08
C THR A 856 0.20 21.97 2.99
N GLY A 857 1.54 21.93 3.03
CA GLY A 857 2.40 22.88 3.72
C GLY A 857 2.25 24.34 3.26
N ALA A 858 1.77 24.61 2.04
CA ALA A 858 1.42 25.97 1.62
C ALA A 858 0.25 26.54 2.44
N ILE A 859 -0.69 25.70 2.88
CA ILE A 859 -1.73 26.07 3.84
C ILE A 859 -1.07 26.26 5.21
N MET A 860 -0.33 25.25 5.70
CA MET A 860 0.22 25.23 7.06
C MET A 860 1.09 26.46 7.36
N LEU A 861 2.00 26.85 6.47
CA LEU A 861 2.86 28.02 6.66
C LEU A 861 2.13 29.37 6.49
N ALA A 862 0.99 29.39 5.80
CA ALA A 862 0.18 30.59 5.64
C ALA A 862 -0.74 30.86 6.85
N VAL A 863 -0.93 29.87 7.74
CA VAL A 863 -1.81 29.99 8.93
C VAL A 863 -1.09 29.82 10.28
N GLU A 864 0.11 29.24 10.31
CA GLU A 864 0.89 29.01 11.55
C GLU A 864 2.16 29.88 11.63
N SER A 865 2.08 30.98 12.38
CA SER A 865 3.18 31.95 12.55
C SER A 865 4.31 31.49 13.50
N ARG A 866 4.17 30.34 14.18
CA ARG A 866 5.25 29.74 14.98
C ARG A 866 6.32 29.08 14.12
N LEU A 867 5.98 28.61 12.92
CA LEU A 867 6.92 28.05 11.96
C LEU A 867 7.77 29.17 11.36
N LYS A 868 9.10 29.04 11.38
CA LYS A 868 10.04 30.11 10.97
C LYS A 868 10.65 29.91 9.59
N THR A 869 10.48 28.72 9.02
CA THR A 869 10.96 28.34 7.68
C THR A 869 10.26 27.06 7.21
N GLY A 870 10.07 26.93 5.89
CA GLY A 870 9.53 25.75 5.23
C GLY A 870 10.55 25.00 4.36
N ILE A 871 10.42 23.68 4.31
CA ILE A 871 11.09 22.80 3.35
C ILE A 871 10.02 21.88 2.73
N MET A 872 9.81 22.01 1.43
CA MET A 872 8.75 21.35 0.66
C MET A 872 9.37 20.39 -0.35
N THR A 873 9.39 19.10 -0.02
CA THR A 873 9.98 18.08 -0.89
C THR A 873 8.91 17.41 -1.74
N VAL A 874 9.09 17.44 -3.06
CA VAL A 874 8.13 17.05 -4.11
C VAL A 874 6.74 17.66 -3.87
N ALA A 875 6.67 18.99 -3.99
CA ALA A 875 5.43 19.77 -3.94
C ALA A 875 4.96 20.22 -5.33
N GLY A 876 3.65 20.37 -5.49
CA GLY A 876 3.02 20.98 -6.65
C GLY A 876 1.53 21.20 -6.45
N LEU A 877 0.92 22.07 -7.26
CA LEU A 877 -0.54 22.28 -7.27
C LEU A 877 -1.24 21.20 -8.10
N SER A 878 -2.39 20.68 -7.66
CA SER A 878 -3.22 19.76 -8.46
C SER A 878 -4.33 20.55 -9.18
N PRO A 879 -4.59 20.28 -10.48
CA PRO A 879 -5.57 21.02 -11.28
C PRO A 879 -7.02 20.61 -10.99
N LYS A 880 -7.26 19.57 -10.18
CA LYS A 880 -8.61 19.12 -9.79
C LYS A 880 -9.29 20.15 -8.87
N PRO A 881 -10.60 20.44 -9.01
CA PRO A 881 -11.30 21.36 -8.11
C PRO A 881 -11.34 20.87 -6.65
N THR A 882 -11.34 21.82 -5.72
CA THR A 882 -11.59 21.64 -4.28
C THR A 882 -12.20 22.93 -3.71
N GLN A 883 -12.65 22.92 -2.46
CA GLN A 883 -13.21 24.13 -1.86
C GLN A 883 -12.11 25.19 -1.66
N PRO A 884 -12.30 26.46 -2.08
CA PRO A 884 -11.26 27.51 -1.98
C PRO A 884 -10.62 27.67 -0.59
N ALA A 885 -11.39 27.42 0.48
CA ALA A 885 -10.92 27.47 1.85
C ALA A 885 -9.84 26.41 2.21
N VAL A 886 -9.58 25.44 1.33
CA VAL A 886 -8.56 24.38 1.49
C VAL A 886 -7.77 24.12 0.20
N ASP A 887 -7.82 25.04 -0.77
CA ASP A 887 -7.01 24.97 -2.00
C ASP A 887 -5.62 25.58 -1.76
N PRO A 888 -4.51 24.79 -1.81
CA PRO A 888 -3.15 25.29 -1.60
C PRO A 888 -2.77 26.48 -2.48
N PHE A 889 -3.37 26.64 -3.67
CA PHE A 889 -3.13 27.80 -4.55
C PHE A 889 -3.49 29.14 -3.89
N HIS A 890 -4.57 29.19 -3.12
CA HIS A 890 -5.01 30.43 -2.46
C HIS A 890 -4.17 30.76 -1.20
N PHE A 891 -3.51 29.77 -0.60
CA PHE A 891 -2.66 29.94 0.58
C PHE A 891 -1.19 30.18 0.23
N ALA A 892 -0.68 29.65 -0.89
CA ALA A 892 0.72 29.81 -1.29
C ALA A 892 1.15 31.30 -1.30
N SER A 893 0.32 32.19 -1.85
CA SER A 893 0.56 33.64 -1.92
C SER A 893 0.61 34.36 -0.56
N ARG A 894 0.28 33.66 0.53
CA ARG A 894 0.22 34.15 1.91
C ARG A 894 1.39 33.64 2.77
N VAL A 895 2.18 32.70 2.27
CA VAL A 895 3.40 32.20 2.93
C VAL A 895 4.49 33.28 2.87
N ASP A 896 4.82 33.90 4.00
CA ASP A 896 5.81 34.98 4.11
C ASP A 896 7.20 34.50 4.58
N VAL A 897 7.26 33.42 5.37
CA VAL A 897 8.50 32.79 5.84
C VAL A 897 9.36 32.22 4.70
N PRO A 898 10.68 32.06 4.88
CA PRO A 898 11.57 31.43 3.89
C PRO A 898 11.14 30.01 3.51
N VAL A 899 11.16 29.66 2.21
CA VAL A 899 10.81 28.32 1.72
C VAL A 899 11.84 27.74 0.75
N LEU A 900 12.33 26.53 1.05
CA LEU A 900 13.00 25.67 0.08
C LEU A 900 11.97 24.72 -0.56
N VAL A 901 11.92 24.66 -1.88
CA VAL A 901 11.24 23.60 -2.65
C VAL A 901 12.29 22.67 -3.23
N ILE A 902 12.11 21.36 -3.08
CA ILE A 902 13.00 20.32 -3.61
C ILE A 902 12.17 19.42 -4.53
N SER A 903 12.36 19.48 -5.85
CA SER A 903 11.59 18.71 -6.83
C SER A 903 12.46 17.70 -7.59
N GLY A 904 11.83 16.63 -8.08
CA GLY A 904 12.41 15.80 -9.13
C GLY A 904 12.19 16.43 -10.51
N GLU A 905 13.19 16.34 -11.38
CA GLU A 905 13.10 16.74 -12.79
C GLU A 905 12.05 15.93 -13.57
N PHE A 906 11.87 14.66 -13.19
CA PHE A 906 10.97 13.71 -13.85
C PHE A 906 9.73 13.36 -13.02
N ASP A 907 9.37 14.18 -12.03
CA ASP A 907 8.25 13.88 -11.11
C ASP A 907 6.91 13.77 -11.86
N PRO A 908 6.28 12.58 -11.91
CA PRO A 908 4.99 12.44 -12.57
C PRO A 908 3.85 13.04 -11.75
N ILE A 909 3.92 13.03 -10.40
CA ILE A 909 2.84 13.43 -9.48
C ILE A 909 2.71 14.94 -9.38
N TYR A 910 3.84 15.65 -9.49
CA TYR A 910 3.86 17.10 -9.58
C TYR A 910 4.73 17.55 -10.76
N PRO A 911 4.25 17.40 -12.01
CA PRO A 911 5.02 17.70 -13.22
C PRO A 911 5.55 19.13 -13.21
N MET A 912 6.83 19.29 -13.59
CA MET A 912 7.58 20.53 -13.38
C MET A 912 6.82 21.77 -13.86
N GLU A 913 6.40 21.79 -15.13
CA GLU A 913 5.77 22.98 -15.74
C GLU A 913 4.30 23.18 -15.36
N MET A 914 3.56 22.10 -15.06
CA MET A 914 2.10 22.18 -14.81
C MET A 914 1.73 22.26 -13.33
N SER A 915 2.67 21.98 -12.43
CA SER A 915 2.36 21.76 -11.01
C SER A 915 3.43 22.30 -10.04
N ALA A 916 4.70 21.88 -10.19
CA ALA A 916 5.74 22.25 -9.24
C ALA A 916 6.26 23.69 -9.43
N ARG A 917 6.46 24.14 -10.69
CA ARG A 917 6.80 25.53 -11.00
C ARG A 917 5.66 26.49 -10.62
N PRO A 918 4.38 26.26 -10.99
CA PRO A 918 3.26 27.07 -10.49
C PRO A 918 3.19 27.15 -8.96
N PHE A 919 3.43 26.04 -8.25
CA PHE A 919 3.50 26.05 -6.78
C PHE A 919 4.61 26.98 -6.26
N PHE A 920 5.83 26.81 -6.76
CA PHE A 920 6.98 27.63 -6.35
C PHE A 920 6.78 29.12 -6.69
N GLU A 921 6.26 29.43 -7.88
CA GLU A 921 6.00 30.80 -8.32
C GLU A 921 4.90 31.47 -7.49
N ALA A 922 3.84 30.74 -7.12
CA ALA A 922 2.73 31.24 -6.30
C ALA A 922 3.09 31.51 -4.82
N LEU A 923 4.23 31.01 -4.29
CA LEU A 923 4.66 31.29 -2.91
C LEU A 923 4.87 32.80 -2.68
N GLY A 924 4.26 33.36 -1.63
CA GLY A 924 4.27 34.80 -1.33
C GLY A 924 5.63 35.38 -0.90
N THR A 925 6.54 34.55 -0.42
CA THR A 925 7.84 34.98 0.11
C THR A 925 8.84 35.35 -1.00
N ASP A 926 9.57 36.45 -0.80
CA ASP A 926 10.77 36.79 -1.57
C ASP A 926 11.95 35.82 -1.27
N VAL A 927 11.90 35.11 -0.13
CA VAL A 927 13.03 34.29 0.38
C VAL A 927 12.84 32.81 0.04
N LYS A 928 12.71 32.51 -1.26
CA LYS A 928 12.47 31.15 -1.76
C LYS A 928 13.59 30.62 -2.67
N GLN A 929 13.83 29.30 -2.58
CA GLN A 929 14.78 28.56 -3.43
C GLN A 929 14.07 27.33 -4.02
N HIS A 930 14.33 27.03 -5.29
CA HIS A 930 13.89 25.78 -5.94
C HIS A 930 15.12 24.97 -6.30
N TYR A 931 15.29 23.81 -5.66
CA TYR A 931 16.23 22.78 -6.09
C TYR A 931 15.49 21.79 -6.99
N ILE A 932 16.11 21.44 -8.12
CA ILE A 932 15.62 20.41 -9.06
C ILE A 932 16.72 19.37 -9.17
N GLY A 933 16.42 18.12 -8.79
CA GLY A 933 17.34 16.99 -8.83
C GLY A 933 16.95 15.94 -9.88
N PRO A 934 17.90 15.08 -10.32
CA PRO A 934 17.71 14.13 -11.43
C PRO A 934 16.93 12.86 -11.01
N GLY A 935 15.77 13.04 -10.37
CA GLY A 935 14.87 11.98 -9.91
C GLY A 935 13.43 12.19 -10.39
N ALA A 936 12.60 11.17 -10.22
CA ALA A 936 11.14 11.28 -10.34
C ALA A 936 10.53 11.80 -9.01
N HIS A 937 9.39 11.25 -8.56
CA HIS A 937 8.80 11.62 -7.25
C HIS A 937 9.68 11.26 -6.03
N PHE A 938 10.79 10.54 -6.28
CA PHE A 938 11.84 10.26 -5.31
C PHE A 938 13.13 10.99 -5.73
N VAL A 939 13.38 12.14 -5.12
CA VAL A 939 14.63 12.90 -5.28
C VAL A 939 15.78 12.15 -4.58
N PRO A 940 17.01 12.11 -5.13
CA PRO A 940 18.15 11.46 -4.50
C PRO A 940 18.39 11.93 -3.06
N TYR A 941 18.59 10.97 -2.14
CA TYR A 941 18.70 11.26 -0.72
C TYR A 941 19.90 12.17 -0.36
N PRO A 942 21.11 12.03 -0.94
CA PRO A 942 22.22 12.96 -0.68
C PRO A 942 21.92 14.42 -1.05
N ASP A 943 21.14 14.64 -2.11
CA ASP A 943 20.71 15.99 -2.52
C ASP A 943 19.69 16.54 -1.53
N PHE A 944 18.64 15.76 -1.22
CA PHE A 944 17.65 16.10 -0.20
C PHE A 944 18.33 16.45 1.14
N ALA A 945 19.29 15.64 1.59
CA ALA A 945 20.00 15.84 2.85
C ALA A 945 20.84 17.12 2.86
N ARG A 946 21.63 17.34 1.80
CA ARG A 946 22.51 18.51 1.66
C ARG A 946 21.72 19.81 1.64
N GLU A 947 20.70 19.93 0.78
CA GLU A 947 19.91 21.16 0.67
C GLU A 947 19.08 21.41 1.94
N THR A 948 18.52 20.35 2.55
CA THR A 948 17.75 20.45 3.81
C THR A 948 18.59 20.99 4.96
N LEU A 949 19.77 20.42 5.21
CA LEU A 949 20.63 20.85 6.32
C LEU A 949 21.18 22.27 6.08
N ALA A 950 21.63 22.58 4.86
CA ALA A 950 22.11 23.91 4.50
C ALA A 950 21.02 24.99 4.65
N TRP A 951 19.75 24.65 4.42
CA TRP A 951 18.62 25.56 4.62
C TRP A 951 18.31 25.77 6.11
N LEU A 952 18.28 24.70 6.91
CA LEU A 952 18.05 24.81 8.37
C LEU A 952 19.18 25.59 9.06
N ASP A 953 20.45 25.32 8.72
CA ASP A 953 21.60 26.07 9.23
C ASP A 953 21.55 27.57 8.86
N ARG A 954 20.89 27.92 7.75
CA ARG A 954 20.76 29.29 7.27
C ARG A 954 19.63 30.08 7.95
N TYR A 955 18.50 29.45 8.25
CA TYR A 955 17.30 30.17 8.74
C TYR A 955 16.91 29.89 10.20
N LEU A 956 17.24 28.72 10.74
CA LEU A 956 17.22 28.48 12.20
C LEU A 956 18.58 28.82 12.84
N GLY A 957 19.64 28.82 12.03
CA GLY A 957 21.03 29.01 12.45
C GLY A 957 21.77 27.67 12.56
N PRO A 958 23.12 27.67 12.55
CA PRO A 958 23.89 26.45 12.69
C PRO A 958 23.75 25.85 14.09
N VAL A 959 23.75 24.53 14.13
CA VAL A 959 23.97 23.72 15.34
C VAL A 959 25.42 23.83 15.83
N ARG A 960 25.71 23.28 17.02
CA ARG A 960 26.97 23.53 17.77
C ARG A 960 27.74 22.26 18.09
#